data_AF-A0A932HNI9-F1
#
_entry.id   AF-A0A932HNI9-F1
#
_cell.length_a   1.000
_cell.length_b   1.000
_cell.length_c   1.000
_cell.angle_alpha   90.00
_cell.angle_beta   90.00
_cell.angle_gamma   90.00
#
_symmetry.space_group_name_H-M   'P 1'
#
loop_
_entity.id
_entity.type
_entity.pdbx_description
1 polymer ?
#
loop_
_entity_poly.entity_id
_entity_poly.type
_entity_poly.pdbx_seq_one_letter_code
_entity_poly.pdbx_strand_id
1 'polypeptide(L)'
;MTKLRLSFALSGVVFFVVLAIAPLKDFFREWKWYQYEYNGLITELPRRVKPAEIGIKQLWVRGLDRIDRCGTCHLGLSEPALQQARQPFRAHPRIDHDFEEFGCTVCHEGQGAATTYKGSVGNVEYWDKPMYPTKFMEASCGKCHKEKEVLRAPILTFGRELIEESNCAACHRTEGFEKQWTPSLDGIGSKVNRSWLVNWLKNPKAYFAKTRMPNFFLTDDEVNILADFLMTLKTFPRDATLDRLPAVLTSGTEPQREKLAELGATRLSEARCISCHPINGRGGTVATELGKVASKVNAAWLYSYMKNPKRLQPGVEMPRYRFNETELAAVVASIQSEFVDYEMEERPPHTPDPSYFEKGRALFKKYNCSGCHELGGMTKAEEMGPDLTSIGAKKLYEIDFGKSSIEQALPSYLFTKVKSPRVFSPTMKMPSYEFTDEEAQAITVALLGSTEEEIPAQFKVQPKPRSTYAPQGEFGKLVDDLACFGCHTMFGRGRLVATDLTLEASQAQRKWIEKYFKIPYSLRPILPERMPNLFVSDAEIKVMVNYMEKVFIADSVEREVRVDQDSMAKGKILYYEKYGCQACHQINLKGGYVGPALDKAGSRLKPGWIFHWLKDPQAFKPETIEPKNNLTDEEAEALTVFLMSLK
;
A
#
# COMPACT_ATOMS: atom_id res chain seq x y z
N MET A 1 -33.93 -47.28 66.33
CA MET A 1 -34.34 -46.13 65.48
C MET A 1 -33.15 -45.25 65.07
N THR A 2 -32.14 -45.75 64.36
CA THR A 2 -30.85 -45.02 64.30
C THR A 2 -30.19 -44.93 62.92
N LYS A 3 -30.18 -45.98 62.09
CA LYS A 3 -29.49 -45.93 60.78
C LYS A 3 -30.22 -45.12 59.70
N LEU A 4 -31.54 -45.31 59.54
CA LEU A 4 -32.33 -44.59 58.53
C LEU A 4 -32.39 -43.06 58.77
N ARG A 5 -32.51 -42.66 60.05
CA ARG A 5 -32.49 -41.25 60.46
C ARG A 5 -31.11 -40.60 60.22
N LEU A 6 -30.03 -41.34 60.45
CA LEU A 6 -28.67 -40.89 60.16
C LEU A 6 -28.43 -40.72 58.66
N SER A 7 -28.87 -41.67 57.83
CA SER A 7 -28.79 -41.56 56.36
C SER A 7 -29.61 -40.39 55.83
N PHE A 8 -30.81 -40.17 56.37
CA PHE A 8 -31.64 -39.01 56.00
C PHE A 8 -30.97 -37.69 56.40
N ALA A 9 -30.44 -37.60 57.62
CA ALA A 9 -29.70 -36.43 58.09
C ALA A 9 -28.45 -36.14 57.24
N LEU A 10 -27.64 -37.17 56.91
CA LEU A 10 -26.49 -37.04 56.02
C LEU A 10 -26.90 -36.59 54.62
N SER A 11 -27.96 -37.17 54.05
CA SER A 11 -28.48 -36.75 52.74
C SER A 11 -29.01 -35.32 52.75
N GLY A 12 -29.64 -34.87 53.84
CA GLY A 12 -30.09 -33.50 54.03
C GLY A 12 -28.94 -32.50 54.13
N VAL A 13 -27.86 -32.87 54.83
CA VAL A 13 -26.63 -32.05 54.89
C VAL A 13 -25.97 -31.97 53.51
N VAL A 14 -25.82 -33.09 52.80
CA VAL A 14 -25.26 -33.10 51.44
C VAL A 14 -26.12 -32.25 50.50
N PHE A 15 -27.45 -32.39 50.57
CA PHE A 15 -28.37 -31.59 49.78
C PHE A 15 -28.27 -30.10 50.12
N PHE A 16 -28.17 -29.74 51.40
CA PHE A 16 -27.97 -28.35 51.84
C PHE A 16 -26.63 -27.78 51.35
N VAL A 17 -25.54 -28.55 51.44
CA VAL A 17 -24.23 -28.16 50.90
C VAL A 17 -24.32 -27.94 49.39
N VAL A 18 -24.94 -28.85 48.64
CA VAL A 18 -25.14 -28.72 47.20
C VAL A 18 -25.99 -27.49 46.85
N LEU A 19 -27.08 -27.25 47.60
CA LEU A 19 -27.92 -26.05 47.43
C LEU A 19 -27.17 -24.76 47.75
N ALA A 20 -26.25 -24.77 48.73
CA ALA A 20 -25.44 -23.61 49.10
C ALA A 20 -24.35 -23.27 48.05
N ILE A 21 -23.90 -24.25 47.26
CA ILE A 21 -22.87 -24.03 46.22
C ILE A 21 -23.31 -22.99 45.19
N ALA A 22 -24.56 -23.05 44.71
CA ALA A 22 -25.05 -22.14 43.67
C ALA A 22 -25.06 -20.65 44.10
N PRO A 23 -25.67 -20.25 45.23
CA PRO A 23 -25.64 -18.86 45.69
C PRO A 23 -24.24 -18.41 46.11
N LEU A 24 -23.42 -19.28 46.70
CA LEU A 24 -22.01 -18.95 47.01
C LEU A 24 -21.21 -18.69 45.73
N LYS A 25 -21.38 -19.53 44.70
CA LYS A 25 -20.73 -19.36 43.40
C LYS A 25 -21.19 -18.09 42.70
N ASP A 26 -22.44 -17.68 42.85
CA ASP A 26 -22.93 -16.39 42.34
C ASP A 26 -22.34 -15.21 43.14
N PHE A 27 -22.29 -15.32 44.47
CA PHE A 27 -21.73 -14.28 45.33
C PHE A 27 -20.26 -14.00 45.01
N PHE A 28 -19.46 -15.04 44.80
CA PHE A 28 -18.02 -14.95 44.51
C PHE A 28 -17.67 -14.83 43.01
N ARG A 29 -18.59 -14.34 42.16
CA ARG A 29 -18.28 -14.12 40.74
C ARG A 29 -17.21 -13.04 40.57
N GLU A 30 -16.18 -13.34 39.80
CA GLU A 30 -15.04 -12.45 39.49
C GLU A 30 -15.47 -11.05 39.05
N TRP A 31 -16.49 -10.96 38.18
CA TRP A 31 -16.93 -9.69 37.63
C TRP A 31 -17.45 -8.71 38.69
N LYS A 32 -18.04 -9.19 39.80
CA LYS A 32 -18.52 -8.31 40.89
C LYS A 32 -17.35 -7.54 41.51
N TRP A 33 -16.21 -8.20 41.69
CA TRP A 33 -15.00 -7.58 42.26
C TRP A 33 -14.42 -6.49 41.36
N TYR A 34 -14.41 -6.68 40.03
CA TYR A 34 -13.97 -5.62 39.11
C TYR A 34 -14.86 -4.37 39.20
N GLN A 35 -16.16 -4.53 39.40
CA GLN A 35 -17.08 -3.39 39.52
C GLN A 35 -16.93 -2.66 40.85
N TYR A 36 -16.72 -3.38 41.95
CA TYR A 36 -16.38 -2.77 43.24
C TYR A 36 -15.05 -2.01 43.17
N GLU A 37 -14.05 -2.61 42.55
CA GLU A 37 -12.72 -2.01 42.39
C GLU A 37 -12.75 -0.74 41.52
N TYR A 38 -13.50 -0.77 40.41
CA TYR A 38 -13.74 0.41 39.59
C TYR A 38 -14.42 1.54 40.38
N ASN A 39 -15.46 1.21 41.15
CA ASN A 39 -16.19 2.19 41.96
C ASN A 39 -15.30 2.81 43.04
N GLY A 40 -14.32 2.08 43.58
CA GLY A 40 -13.28 2.65 44.43
C GLY A 40 -12.37 3.59 43.63
N LEU A 41 -11.81 3.11 42.52
CA LEU A 41 -10.86 3.86 41.68
C LEU A 41 -11.39 5.22 41.24
N ILE A 42 -12.65 5.30 40.82
CA ILE A 42 -13.22 6.57 40.32
C ILE A 42 -13.43 7.63 41.40
N THR A 43 -13.47 7.24 42.69
CA THR A 43 -13.61 8.22 43.79
C THR A 43 -12.33 9.02 44.01
N GLU A 44 -11.19 8.50 43.55
CA GLU A 44 -9.88 9.15 43.63
C GLU A 44 -9.61 10.06 42.43
N LEU A 45 -10.47 10.05 41.41
CA LEU A 45 -10.30 10.88 40.22
C LEU A 45 -10.59 12.35 40.52
N PRO A 46 -9.85 13.30 39.90
CA PRO A 46 -10.06 14.73 40.10
C PRO A 46 -11.40 15.25 39.56
N ARG A 47 -12.10 14.43 38.77
CA ARG A 47 -13.42 14.73 38.20
C ARG A 47 -14.45 13.75 38.73
N ARG A 48 -15.69 14.21 38.93
CA ARG A 48 -16.81 13.33 39.32
C ARG A 48 -17.18 12.42 38.15
N VAL A 49 -17.05 11.12 38.37
CA VAL A 49 -17.48 10.06 37.46
C VAL A 49 -18.61 9.28 38.14
N LYS A 50 -19.63 8.87 37.38
CA LYS A 50 -20.77 8.11 37.92
C LYS A 50 -20.32 6.67 38.27
N PRO A 51 -20.61 6.16 39.48
CA PRO A 51 -20.38 4.76 39.82
C PRO A 51 -21.11 3.78 38.90
N ALA A 52 -20.45 2.67 38.61
CA ALA A 52 -21.05 1.56 37.88
C ALA A 52 -22.05 0.81 38.79
N GLU A 53 -23.24 0.56 38.25
CA GLU A 53 -24.22 -0.33 38.88
C GLU A 53 -23.71 -1.77 38.89
N ILE A 54 -23.82 -2.42 40.06
CA ILE A 54 -23.33 -3.80 40.22
C ILE A 54 -24.31 -4.75 39.53
N GLY A 55 -23.87 -5.36 38.43
CA GLY A 55 -24.69 -6.26 37.64
C GLY A 55 -24.02 -6.65 36.32
N ILE A 56 -24.58 -7.68 35.66
CA ILE A 56 -24.12 -8.08 34.32
C ILE A 56 -24.59 -7.01 33.33
N LYS A 57 -23.63 -6.46 32.57
CA LYS A 57 -23.91 -5.54 31.47
C LYS A 57 -23.90 -6.33 30.18
N GLN A 58 -24.97 -6.26 29.40
CA GLN A 58 -25.09 -6.97 28.13
C GLN A 58 -25.56 -6.04 27.02
N LEU A 59 -24.83 -6.06 25.92
CA LEU A 59 -25.24 -5.52 24.63
C LEU A 59 -25.55 -6.69 23.69
N TRP A 60 -26.61 -6.59 22.90
CA TRP A 60 -26.88 -7.52 21.81
C TRP A 60 -27.07 -6.75 20.51
N VAL A 61 -26.08 -6.87 19.64
CA VAL A 61 -26.07 -6.27 18.31
C VAL A 61 -26.85 -7.18 17.37
N ARG A 62 -28.17 -7.00 17.36
CA ARG A 62 -29.10 -7.88 16.62
C ARG A 62 -28.74 -8.05 15.16
N GLY A 63 -28.29 -6.98 14.50
CA GLY A 63 -27.94 -7.01 13.08
C GLY A 63 -26.73 -7.90 12.76
N LEU A 64 -25.82 -8.11 13.71
CA LEU A 64 -24.63 -8.96 13.53
C LEU A 64 -24.75 -10.29 14.30
N ASP A 65 -25.86 -10.48 15.02
CA ASP A 65 -26.06 -11.53 16.01
C ASP A 65 -24.85 -11.70 16.95
N ARG A 66 -24.46 -10.61 17.61
CA ARG A 66 -23.32 -10.58 18.55
C ARG A 66 -23.78 -10.15 19.93
N ILE A 67 -23.54 -11.01 20.91
CA ILE A 67 -23.73 -10.70 22.32
C ILE A 67 -22.40 -10.23 22.88
N ASP A 68 -22.40 -9.13 23.61
CA ASP A 68 -21.23 -8.61 24.30
C ASP A 68 -21.52 -8.37 25.78
N ARG A 69 -20.67 -8.92 26.66
CA ARG A 69 -20.69 -8.66 28.11
C ARG A 69 -19.38 -8.11 28.63
N CYS A 70 -18.47 -7.68 27.75
CA CYS A 70 -17.14 -7.18 28.10
C CYS A 70 -17.24 -5.95 29.01
N GLY A 71 -18.24 -5.08 28.77
CA GLY A 71 -18.56 -3.94 29.62
C GLY A 71 -18.94 -4.29 31.06
N THR A 72 -19.19 -5.57 31.38
CA THR A 72 -19.38 -6.00 32.78
C THR A 72 -18.11 -5.79 33.60
N CYS A 73 -16.93 -6.02 33.02
CA CYS A 73 -15.64 -5.86 33.69
C CYS A 73 -14.87 -4.62 33.20
N HIS A 74 -14.99 -4.28 31.91
CA HIS A 74 -14.33 -3.13 31.29
C HIS A 74 -15.16 -1.86 31.43
N LEU A 75 -15.13 -1.25 32.62
CA LEU A 75 -15.98 -0.12 32.98
C LEU A 75 -15.42 1.27 32.62
N GLY A 76 -14.11 1.36 32.34
CA GLY A 76 -13.44 2.64 32.05
C GLY A 76 -13.41 3.04 30.58
N LEU A 77 -14.10 2.31 29.69
CA LEU A 77 -13.94 2.43 28.23
C LEU A 77 -14.13 3.84 27.70
N SER A 78 -15.16 4.56 28.16
CA SER A 78 -15.51 5.94 27.76
C SER A 78 -14.92 7.03 28.66
N GLU A 79 -14.00 6.69 29.56
CA GLU A 79 -13.54 7.59 30.62
C GLU A 79 -12.12 8.14 30.34
N PRO A 80 -11.97 9.34 29.73
CA PRO A 80 -10.67 9.94 29.39
C PRO A 80 -9.63 9.98 30.51
N ALA A 81 -10.03 10.12 31.79
CA ALA A 81 -9.08 10.16 32.90
C ALA A 81 -8.42 8.80 33.17
N LEU A 82 -8.97 7.71 32.65
CA LEU A 82 -8.48 6.35 32.82
C LEU A 82 -7.63 5.84 31.64
N GLN A 83 -7.15 6.73 30.74
CA GLN A 83 -6.28 6.34 29.63
C GLN A 83 -5.01 5.59 30.06
N GLN A 84 -4.47 5.94 31.23
CA GLN A 84 -3.25 5.31 31.78
C GLN A 84 -3.54 4.26 32.87
N ALA A 85 -4.82 3.99 33.16
CA ALA A 85 -5.18 2.99 34.15
C ALA A 85 -4.74 1.58 33.72
N ARG A 86 -4.67 0.65 34.68
CA ARG A 86 -4.44 -0.77 34.38
C ARG A 86 -5.67 -1.40 33.76
N GLN A 87 -5.47 -2.47 32.99
CA GLN A 87 -6.58 -3.31 32.55
C GLN A 87 -7.29 -3.95 33.77
N PRO A 88 -8.63 -4.09 33.76
CA PRO A 88 -9.55 -3.80 32.66
C PRO A 88 -10.13 -2.36 32.62
N PHE A 89 -9.69 -1.46 33.51
CA PHE A 89 -10.26 -0.11 33.65
C PHE A 89 -9.71 0.92 32.69
N ARG A 90 -8.76 0.53 31.83
CA ARG A 90 -8.16 1.45 30.86
C ARG A 90 -9.20 1.93 29.86
N ALA A 91 -9.16 3.22 29.55
CA ALA A 91 -10.00 3.81 28.50
C ALA A 91 -9.68 3.22 27.12
N HIS A 92 -10.69 3.13 26.27
CA HIS A 92 -10.55 2.63 24.92
C HIS A 92 -9.77 3.64 24.04
N PRO A 93 -8.88 3.19 23.15
CA PRO A 93 -8.30 4.06 22.13
C PRO A 93 -9.39 4.70 21.26
N ARG A 94 -9.13 5.85 20.65
CA ARG A 94 -10.12 6.47 19.75
C ARG A 94 -10.32 5.60 18.50
N ILE A 95 -11.57 5.23 18.23
CA ILE A 95 -12.03 4.54 17.02
C ILE A 95 -13.20 5.31 16.41
N ASP A 96 -13.47 5.09 15.12
CA ASP A 96 -14.53 5.79 14.38
C ASP A 96 -15.92 5.14 14.53
N HIS A 97 -16.07 4.19 15.46
CA HIS A 97 -17.31 3.47 15.78
C HIS A 97 -17.65 3.61 17.26
N ASP A 98 -18.94 3.64 17.60
CA ASP A 98 -19.40 3.59 18.98
C ASP A 98 -19.47 2.13 19.46
N PHE A 99 -18.69 1.79 20.49
CA PHE A 99 -18.70 0.44 21.06
C PHE A 99 -19.98 0.14 21.85
N GLU A 100 -20.76 1.13 22.24
CA GLU A 100 -22.08 0.93 22.85
C GLU A 100 -23.13 0.46 21.83
N GLU A 101 -22.87 0.68 20.54
CA GLU A 101 -23.72 0.20 19.43
C GLU A 101 -23.19 -1.08 18.78
N PHE A 102 -21.87 -1.20 18.62
CA PHE A 102 -21.21 -2.32 17.94
C PHE A 102 -20.73 -3.44 18.87
N GLY A 103 -20.55 -3.16 20.16
CA GLY A 103 -19.96 -4.13 21.11
C GLY A 103 -18.47 -4.39 20.87
N CYS A 104 -17.79 -4.93 21.88
CA CYS A 104 -16.36 -5.22 21.81
C CYS A 104 -16.07 -6.47 20.97
N THR A 105 -16.90 -7.51 21.07
CA THR A 105 -16.70 -8.80 20.37
C THR A 105 -16.79 -8.70 18.85
N VAL A 106 -17.45 -7.68 18.29
CA VAL A 106 -17.43 -7.42 16.84
C VAL A 106 -16.02 -7.05 16.36
N CYS A 107 -15.25 -6.33 17.18
CA CYS A 107 -13.91 -5.88 16.85
C CYS A 107 -12.83 -6.83 17.36
N HIS A 108 -13.01 -7.41 18.54
CA HIS A 108 -12.00 -8.17 19.25
C HIS A 108 -12.15 -9.69 19.13
N GLU A 109 -13.26 -10.19 18.58
CA GLU A 109 -13.68 -11.59 18.74
C GLU A 109 -13.82 -11.99 20.23
N GLY A 110 -13.83 -13.28 20.53
CA GLY A 110 -14.03 -13.81 21.87
C GLY A 110 -15.47 -14.26 22.13
N GLN A 111 -15.69 -14.78 23.33
CA GLN A 111 -17.00 -15.29 23.74
C GLN A 111 -17.75 -14.24 24.55
N GLY A 112 -18.53 -13.39 23.89
CA GLY A 112 -19.20 -12.27 24.56
C GLY A 112 -20.32 -12.65 25.53
N ALA A 113 -20.82 -13.90 25.51
CA ALA A 113 -21.73 -14.40 26.53
C ALA A 113 -21.02 -14.81 27.84
N ALA A 114 -19.69 -14.92 27.85
CA ALA A 114 -18.95 -15.34 29.02
C ALA A 114 -19.03 -14.30 30.15
N THR A 115 -18.98 -14.78 31.40
CA THR A 115 -18.96 -13.93 32.61
C THR A 115 -17.68 -14.13 33.42
N THR A 116 -16.65 -14.72 32.83
CA THR A 116 -15.33 -14.95 33.44
C THR A 116 -14.27 -14.56 32.43
N TYR A 117 -13.12 -14.11 32.90
CA TYR A 117 -12.03 -13.70 32.02
C TYR A 117 -11.57 -14.85 31.10
N LYS A 118 -11.29 -16.02 31.69
CA LYS A 118 -10.89 -17.21 30.92
C LYS A 118 -11.95 -17.61 29.89
N GLY A 119 -13.23 -17.44 30.23
CA GLY A 119 -14.33 -17.77 29.33
C GLY A 119 -14.52 -16.76 28.20
N SER A 120 -14.17 -15.48 28.40
CA SER A 120 -14.35 -14.43 27.39
C SER A 120 -13.18 -14.32 26.42
N VAL A 121 -11.94 -14.45 26.93
CA VAL A 121 -10.72 -14.25 26.13
C VAL A 121 -9.92 -15.52 25.86
N GLY A 122 -10.08 -16.55 26.67
CA GLY A 122 -9.23 -17.74 26.62
C GLY A 122 -9.59 -18.69 25.47
N ASN A 123 -8.67 -19.61 25.18
CA ASN A 123 -8.97 -20.77 24.33
C ASN A 123 -9.90 -21.71 25.12
N VAL A 124 -11.20 -21.58 24.88
CA VAL A 124 -12.24 -22.42 25.48
C VAL A 124 -12.44 -23.64 24.59
N GLU A 125 -12.53 -24.83 25.20
CA GLU A 125 -12.82 -26.07 24.49
C GLU A 125 -14.14 -25.93 23.72
N TYR A 126 -14.12 -26.29 22.42
CA TYR A 126 -15.25 -26.13 21.48
C TYR A 126 -15.65 -24.69 21.13
N TRP A 127 -14.83 -23.68 21.46
CA TRP A 127 -15.04 -22.30 21.02
C TRP A 127 -14.06 -21.89 19.92
N ASP A 128 -14.57 -21.73 18.70
CA ASP A 128 -13.74 -21.51 17.51
C ASP A 128 -13.29 -20.05 17.32
N LYS A 129 -13.80 -19.11 18.13
CA LYS A 129 -13.57 -17.66 17.97
C LYS A 129 -12.92 -17.04 19.21
N PRO A 130 -11.69 -17.44 19.59
CA PRO A 130 -10.99 -16.79 20.70
C PRO A 130 -10.76 -15.30 20.37
N MET A 131 -10.59 -14.49 21.41
CA MET A 131 -10.29 -13.07 21.23
C MET A 131 -8.97 -12.90 20.47
N TYR A 132 -8.94 -12.03 19.47
CA TYR A 132 -7.71 -11.77 18.73
C TYR A 132 -6.66 -11.13 19.65
N PRO A 133 -5.39 -11.61 19.62
CA PRO A 133 -4.28 -10.86 20.16
C PRO A 133 -4.24 -9.46 19.55
N THR A 134 -3.77 -8.47 20.31
CA THR A 134 -3.77 -7.05 19.87
C THR A 134 -3.17 -6.83 18.48
N LYS A 135 -2.11 -7.58 18.16
CA LYS A 135 -1.42 -7.52 16.87
C LYS A 135 -2.25 -7.98 15.66
N PHE A 136 -3.36 -8.69 15.88
CA PHE A 136 -4.26 -9.20 14.84
C PHE A 136 -5.65 -8.56 14.85
N MET A 137 -5.90 -7.61 15.76
CA MET A 137 -7.23 -7.05 16.02
C MET A 137 -7.86 -6.36 14.80
N GLU A 138 -7.04 -5.72 13.96
CA GLU A 138 -7.53 -5.05 12.74
C GLU A 138 -8.12 -6.03 11.69
N ALA A 139 -7.98 -7.34 11.89
CA ALA A 139 -8.58 -8.35 11.01
C ALA A 139 -10.11 -8.19 10.97
N SER A 140 -10.73 -7.87 12.11
CA SER A 140 -12.18 -7.68 12.22
C SER A 140 -12.68 -6.49 11.40
N CYS A 141 -11.85 -5.45 11.21
CA CYS A 141 -12.20 -4.32 10.33
C CYS A 141 -12.45 -4.81 8.90
N GLY A 142 -11.68 -5.81 8.44
CA GLY A 142 -11.77 -6.38 7.09
C GLY A 142 -13.05 -7.15 6.79
N LYS A 143 -13.87 -7.46 7.81
CA LYS A 143 -15.18 -8.09 7.66
C LYS A 143 -16.20 -7.13 7.05
N CYS A 144 -16.17 -5.87 7.48
CA CYS A 144 -17.11 -4.82 7.07
C CYS A 144 -16.52 -3.88 6.01
N HIS A 145 -15.24 -3.55 6.13
CA HIS A 145 -14.52 -2.65 5.23
C HIS A 145 -13.83 -3.44 4.12
N LYS A 146 -14.36 -3.36 2.90
CA LYS A 146 -13.83 -4.09 1.72
C LYS A 146 -13.01 -3.20 0.77
N GLU A 147 -12.94 -1.91 1.06
CA GLU A 147 -12.09 -0.97 0.37
C GLU A 147 -10.59 -1.26 0.54
N LYS A 148 -9.76 -0.79 -0.39
CA LYS A 148 -8.31 -1.03 -0.37
C LYS A 148 -7.64 -0.37 0.84
N GLU A 149 -8.03 0.87 1.14
CA GLU A 149 -7.50 1.66 2.25
C GLU A 149 -8.58 1.85 3.31
N VAL A 150 -8.32 1.35 4.52
CA VAL A 150 -9.24 1.48 5.65
C VAL A 150 -8.66 2.48 6.64
N LEU A 151 -9.32 3.63 6.76
CA LEU A 151 -8.93 4.65 7.72
C LEU A 151 -8.91 4.06 9.14
N ARG A 152 -7.84 4.34 9.91
CA ARG A 152 -7.59 3.81 11.27
C ARG A 152 -7.25 2.31 11.37
N ALA A 153 -7.12 1.59 10.25
CA ALA A 153 -6.60 0.23 10.22
C ALA A 153 -5.37 0.11 9.31
N PRO A 154 -4.22 0.70 9.71
CA PRO A 154 -3.01 0.74 8.89
C PRO A 154 -2.39 -0.65 8.68
N ILE A 155 -2.48 -1.58 9.64
CA ILE A 155 -1.94 -2.93 9.51
C ILE A 155 -2.76 -3.74 8.50
N LEU A 156 -4.10 -3.63 8.56
CA LEU A 156 -4.98 -4.24 7.57
C LEU A 156 -4.69 -3.69 6.18
N THR A 157 -4.64 -2.36 6.04
CA THR A 157 -4.36 -1.69 4.76
C THR A 157 -3.02 -2.16 4.18
N PHE A 158 -1.96 -2.14 4.98
CA PHE A 158 -0.64 -2.62 4.58
C PHE A 158 -0.65 -4.12 4.20
N GLY A 159 -1.40 -4.95 4.92
CA GLY A 159 -1.57 -6.36 4.59
C GLY A 159 -2.21 -6.60 3.22
N ARG A 160 -3.26 -5.82 2.90
CA ARG A 160 -3.93 -5.86 1.59
C ARG A 160 -2.98 -5.43 0.47
N GLU A 161 -2.22 -4.35 0.69
CA GLU A 161 -1.20 -3.90 -0.26
C GLU A 161 -0.15 -4.99 -0.53
N LEU A 162 0.37 -5.64 0.51
CA LEU A 162 1.36 -6.71 0.36
C LEU A 162 0.80 -7.94 -0.37
N ILE A 163 -0.46 -8.32 -0.13
CA ILE A 163 -1.13 -9.41 -0.86
C ILE A 163 -1.22 -9.09 -2.36
N GLU A 164 -1.57 -7.84 -2.68
CA GLU A 164 -1.67 -7.35 -4.05
C GLU A 164 -0.27 -7.30 -4.72
N GLU A 165 0.69 -6.60 -4.11
CA GLU A 165 2.05 -6.42 -4.65
C GLU A 165 2.84 -7.72 -4.78
N SER A 166 2.65 -8.67 -3.86
CA SER A 166 3.30 -9.99 -3.90
C SER A 166 2.60 -10.96 -4.87
N ASN A 167 1.51 -10.50 -5.49
CA ASN A 167 0.70 -11.23 -6.46
C ASN A 167 0.21 -12.58 -5.95
N CYS A 168 -0.27 -12.64 -4.69
CA CYS A 168 -0.78 -13.89 -4.10
C CYS A 168 -1.89 -14.51 -4.96
N ALA A 169 -2.71 -13.66 -5.61
CA ALA A 169 -3.77 -14.04 -6.55
C ALA A 169 -3.27 -14.74 -7.84
N ALA A 170 -1.95 -14.78 -8.09
CA ALA A 170 -1.37 -15.57 -9.17
C ALA A 170 -1.43 -17.08 -8.93
N CYS A 171 -1.45 -17.50 -7.66
CA CYS A 171 -1.52 -18.90 -7.26
C CYS A 171 -2.80 -19.22 -6.49
N HIS A 172 -3.26 -18.32 -5.63
CA HIS A 172 -4.42 -18.52 -4.77
C HIS A 172 -5.66 -17.86 -5.33
N ARG A 173 -6.83 -18.44 -5.07
CA ARG A 173 -8.09 -17.72 -5.20
C ARG A 173 -8.32 -16.86 -3.97
N THR A 174 -8.63 -15.58 -4.16
CA THR A 174 -8.76 -14.59 -3.09
C THR A 174 -9.91 -13.63 -3.40
N GLU A 175 -10.77 -13.33 -2.41
CA GLU A 175 -11.84 -12.35 -2.56
C GLU A 175 -11.25 -10.93 -2.64
N GLY A 176 -11.69 -10.12 -3.61
CA GLY A 176 -11.31 -8.70 -3.69
C GLY A 176 -9.89 -8.40 -4.16
N PHE A 177 -9.08 -9.42 -4.47
CA PHE A 177 -7.74 -9.25 -5.04
C PHE A 177 -7.67 -9.87 -6.43
N GLU A 178 -7.16 -9.08 -7.37
CA GLU A 178 -6.94 -9.50 -8.75
C GLU A 178 -5.46 -9.82 -8.97
N LYS A 179 -5.19 -10.75 -9.90
CA LYS A 179 -3.83 -11.02 -10.37
C LYS A 179 -3.23 -9.71 -10.90
N GLN A 180 -2.09 -9.32 -10.35
CA GLN A 180 -1.36 -8.15 -10.79
C GLN A 180 -0.59 -8.43 -12.08
N TRP A 181 -0.36 -7.35 -12.83
CA TRP A 181 0.53 -7.38 -13.98
C TRP A 181 1.95 -7.73 -13.51
N THR A 182 2.60 -8.66 -14.21
CA THR A 182 4.04 -8.91 -14.06
C THR A 182 4.69 -8.87 -15.43
N PRO A 183 5.98 -8.51 -15.54
CA PRO A 183 6.64 -8.42 -16.83
C PRO A 183 6.62 -9.77 -17.55
N SER A 184 6.21 -9.74 -18.83
CA SER A 184 6.41 -10.86 -19.75
C SER A 184 7.90 -11.23 -19.82
N LEU A 185 8.16 -12.53 -19.92
CA LEU A 185 9.50 -13.08 -20.16
C LEU A 185 9.82 -13.22 -21.64
N ASP A 186 8.94 -12.74 -22.52
CA ASP A 186 9.22 -12.64 -23.95
C ASP A 186 10.46 -11.77 -24.19
N GLY A 187 11.40 -12.32 -24.97
CA GLY A 187 12.67 -11.67 -25.28
C GLY A 187 13.65 -11.60 -24.10
N ILE A 188 13.41 -12.30 -22.98
CA ILE A 188 14.32 -12.27 -21.82
C ILE A 188 15.75 -12.69 -22.19
N GLY A 189 15.91 -13.66 -23.10
CA GLY A 189 17.22 -14.11 -23.58
C GLY A 189 17.97 -13.09 -24.44
N SER A 190 17.28 -12.06 -24.94
CA SER A 190 17.87 -10.91 -25.61
C SER A 190 18.04 -9.70 -24.67
N LYS A 191 17.41 -9.75 -23.49
CA LYS A 191 17.40 -8.68 -22.50
C LYS A 191 18.51 -8.81 -21.48
N VAL A 192 18.70 -9.99 -20.89
CA VAL A 192 19.59 -10.18 -19.73
C VAL A 192 20.82 -11.01 -20.04
N ASN A 193 21.83 -10.88 -19.18
CA ASN A 193 22.99 -11.75 -19.17
C ASN A 193 22.67 -13.08 -18.47
N ARG A 194 23.19 -14.21 -18.98
CA ARG A 194 22.95 -15.54 -18.39
C ARG A 194 23.44 -15.63 -16.93
N SER A 195 24.64 -15.11 -16.65
CA SER A 195 25.20 -15.12 -15.28
C SER A 195 24.31 -14.37 -14.30
N TRP A 196 23.76 -13.22 -14.72
CA TRP A 196 22.78 -12.48 -13.94
C TRP A 196 21.52 -13.32 -13.70
N LEU A 197 21.00 -14.00 -14.73
CA LEU A 197 19.78 -14.80 -14.63
C LEU A 197 19.93 -15.98 -13.65
N VAL A 198 21.08 -16.65 -13.67
CA VAL A 198 21.42 -17.72 -12.70
C VAL A 198 21.42 -17.18 -11.27
N ASN A 199 22.12 -16.07 -11.03
CA ASN A 199 22.19 -15.47 -9.70
C ASN A 199 20.82 -14.95 -9.23
N TRP A 200 20.02 -14.38 -10.13
CA TRP A 200 18.65 -13.92 -9.87
C TRP A 200 17.72 -15.07 -9.47
N LEU A 201 17.74 -16.19 -10.21
CA LEU A 201 16.88 -17.35 -9.91
C LEU A 201 17.25 -18.02 -8.57
N LYS A 202 18.52 -17.96 -8.17
CA LYS A 202 19.03 -18.54 -6.91
C LYS A 202 18.68 -17.69 -5.69
N ASN A 203 18.85 -16.37 -5.77
CA ASN A 203 18.52 -15.46 -4.68
C ASN A 203 18.13 -14.06 -5.19
N PRO A 204 16.84 -13.83 -5.52
CA PRO A 204 16.36 -12.54 -6.00
C PRO A 204 16.63 -11.38 -5.02
N LYS A 205 16.47 -11.61 -3.70
CA LYS A 205 16.64 -10.57 -2.67
C LYS A 205 18.08 -10.10 -2.51
N ALA A 206 19.07 -10.94 -2.81
CA ALA A 206 20.47 -10.53 -2.84
C ALA A 206 20.75 -9.45 -3.91
N TYR A 207 20.03 -9.49 -5.04
CA TYR A 207 20.13 -8.44 -6.06
C TYR A 207 19.35 -7.18 -5.66
N PHE A 208 18.12 -7.36 -5.15
CA PHE A 208 17.27 -6.24 -4.73
C PHE A 208 16.38 -6.65 -3.56
N ALA A 209 16.65 -6.13 -2.37
CA ALA A 209 15.98 -6.52 -1.13
C ALA A 209 14.45 -6.34 -1.15
N LYS A 210 13.94 -5.35 -1.90
CA LYS A 210 12.50 -5.07 -2.03
C LYS A 210 11.82 -5.80 -3.20
N THR A 211 12.51 -6.72 -3.88
CA THR A 211 11.89 -7.50 -4.97
C THR A 211 10.69 -8.31 -4.48
N ARG A 212 9.67 -8.43 -5.34
CA ARG A 212 8.50 -9.29 -5.12
C ARG A 212 8.64 -10.67 -5.78
N MET A 213 9.75 -10.94 -6.47
CA MET A 213 10.07 -12.29 -6.95
C MET A 213 10.51 -13.16 -5.76
N PRO A 214 9.78 -14.23 -5.42
CA PRO A 214 10.11 -15.04 -4.25
C PRO A 214 11.23 -16.04 -4.55
N ASN A 215 11.83 -16.57 -3.48
CA ASN A 215 12.79 -17.65 -3.55
C ASN A 215 12.07 -19.01 -3.63
N PHE A 216 12.25 -19.69 -4.76
CA PHE A 216 11.69 -21.04 -5.01
C PHE A 216 12.57 -22.18 -4.46
N PHE A 217 13.76 -21.84 -3.93
CA PHE A 217 14.80 -22.76 -3.46
C PHE A 217 15.17 -23.81 -4.49
N LEU A 218 15.41 -23.35 -5.71
CA LEU A 218 15.87 -24.17 -6.83
C LEU A 218 17.25 -24.75 -6.52
N THR A 219 17.49 -26.00 -6.93
CA THR A 219 18.84 -26.56 -6.91
C THR A 219 19.71 -25.93 -8.00
N ASP A 220 21.04 -26.04 -7.88
CA ASP A 220 21.95 -25.48 -8.90
C ASP A 220 21.68 -26.06 -10.31
N ASP A 221 21.30 -27.34 -10.40
CA ASP A 221 20.89 -27.97 -11.66
C ASP A 221 19.59 -27.36 -12.21
N GLU A 222 18.57 -27.21 -11.35
CA GLU A 222 17.29 -26.61 -11.74
C GLU A 222 17.47 -25.15 -12.21
N VAL A 223 18.32 -24.38 -11.52
CA VAL A 223 18.66 -23.00 -11.91
C VAL A 223 19.32 -22.97 -13.28
N ASN A 224 20.31 -23.83 -13.54
CA ASN A 224 21.00 -23.84 -14.82
C ASN A 224 20.08 -24.24 -15.98
N ILE A 225 19.26 -25.28 -15.79
CA ILE A 225 18.29 -25.73 -16.78
C ILE A 225 17.27 -24.62 -17.09
N LEU A 226 16.72 -23.97 -16.06
CA LEU A 226 15.79 -22.85 -16.23
C LEU A 226 16.44 -21.65 -16.92
N ALA A 227 17.67 -21.30 -16.55
CA ALA A 227 18.40 -20.22 -17.17
C ALA A 227 18.64 -20.51 -18.67
N ASP A 228 19.10 -21.72 -19.02
CA ASP A 228 19.32 -22.11 -20.41
C ASP A 228 18.03 -22.06 -21.23
N PHE A 229 16.93 -22.58 -20.68
CA PHE A 229 15.61 -22.50 -21.28
C PHE A 229 15.17 -21.05 -21.54
N LEU A 230 15.24 -20.18 -20.52
CA LEU A 230 14.85 -18.78 -20.64
C LEU A 230 15.74 -17.99 -21.62
N MET A 231 17.03 -18.32 -21.71
CA MET A 231 17.95 -17.69 -22.66
C MET A 231 17.62 -17.99 -24.13
N THR A 232 16.79 -19.00 -24.42
CA THR A 232 16.28 -19.26 -25.78
C THR A 232 15.18 -18.30 -26.21
N LEU A 233 14.53 -17.62 -25.26
CA LEU A 233 13.38 -16.76 -25.52
C LEU A 233 13.86 -15.37 -25.97
N LYS A 234 14.10 -15.23 -27.28
CA LYS A 234 14.70 -14.02 -27.87
C LYS A 234 13.72 -13.09 -28.57
N THR A 235 12.48 -13.53 -28.78
CA THR A 235 11.44 -12.79 -29.51
C THR A 235 10.60 -11.97 -28.54
N PHE A 236 10.41 -10.68 -28.85
CA PHE A 236 9.56 -9.76 -28.08
C PHE A 236 8.12 -9.77 -28.62
N PRO A 237 7.13 -9.27 -27.86
CA PRO A 237 5.75 -9.17 -28.32
C PRO A 237 5.62 -8.42 -29.65
N ARG A 238 4.68 -8.87 -30.50
CA ARG A 238 4.43 -8.30 -31.85
C ARG A 238 5.67 -8.28 -32.75
N ASP A 239 6.54 -9.29 -32.60
CA ASP A 239 7.79 -9.46 -33.34
C ASP A 239 8.72 -8.24 -33.29
N ALA A 240 8.67 -7.49 -32.18
CA ALA A 240 9.54 -6.35 -31.98
C ALA A 240 11.02 -6.80 -31.96
N THR A 241 11.89 -5.98 -32.55
CA THR A 241 13.33 -6.24 -32.63
C THR A 241 14.12 -5.18 -31.89
N LEU A 242 15.34 -5.55 -31.49
CA LEU A 242 16.30 -4.60 -30.92
C LEU A 242 16.91 -3.75 -32.04
N ASP A 243 16.98 -2.45 -31.79
CA ASP A 243 17.66 -1.52 -32.68
C ASP A 243 19.18 -1.74 -32.61
N ARG A 244 19.88 -1.44 -33.71
CA ARG A 244 21.34 -1.41 -33.71
C ARG A 244 21.82 -0.23 -32.87
N LEU A 245 22.91 -0.46 -32.13
CA LEU A 245 23.54 0.62 -31.37
C LEU A 245 24.13 1.67 -32.32
N PRO A 246 23.97 2.97 -32.02
CA PRO A 246 24.53 4.02 -32.86
C PRO A 246 26.06 4.05 -32.74
N ALA A 247 26.74 4.45 -33.82
CA ALA A 247 28.20 4.46 -33.90
C ALA A 247 28.85 5.31 -32.79
N VAL A 248 28.18 6.38 -32.35
CA VAL A 248 28.64 7.24 -31.25
C VAL A 248 28.84 6.46 -29.94
N LEU A 249 28.07 5.38 -29.73
CA LEU A 249 28.19 4.51 -28.56
C LEU A 249 29.26 3.42 -28.74
N THR A 250 29.44 2.90 -29.95
CA THR A 250 30.26 1.70 -30.20
C THR A 250 31.66 1.98 -30.73
N SER A 251 31.91 3.16 -31.30
CA SER A 251 33.09 3.43 -32.14
C SER A 251 33.90 4.66 -31.71
N GLY A 252 33.59 5.25 -30.56
CA GLY A 252 34.33 6.38 -29.99
C GLY A 252 35.62 5.95 -29.28
N THR A 253 36.63 6.84 -29.27
CA THR A 253 37.85 6.70 -28.44
C THR A 253 37.50 6.78 -26.94
N GLU A 254 38.41 6.37 -26.05
CA GLU A 254 38.17 6.48 -24.59
C GLU A 254 37.72 7.89 -24.14
N PRO A 255 38.41 8.98 -24.52
CA PRO A 255 37.97 10.33 -24.15
C PRO A 255 36.59 10.71 -24.72
N GLN A 256 36.25 10.21 -25.90
CA GLN A 256 34.93 10.45 -26.49
C GLN A 256 33.83 9.70 -25.75
N ARG A 257 34.11 8.48 -25.28
CA ARG A 257 33.17 7.69 -24.48
C ARG A 257 32.95 8.30 -23.09
N GLU A 258 34.01 8.81 -22.47
CA GLU A 258 33.94 9.52 -21.18
C GLU A 258 33.06 10.77 -21.30
N LYS A 259 33.33 11.64 -22.28
CA LYS A 259 32.49 12.83 -22.54
C LYS A 259 31.03 12.49 -22.86
N LEU A 260 30.80 11.37 -23.55
CA LEU A 260 29.46 10.88 -23.82
C LEU A 260 28.75 10.42 -22.53
N ALA A 261 29.46 9.73 -21.64
CA ALA A 261 28.95 9.35 -20.33
C ALA A 261 28.65 10.57 -19.44
N GLU A 262 29.49 11.60 -19.43
CA GLU A 262 29.24 12.86 -18.69
C GLU A 262 27.95 13.56 -19.15
N LEU A 263 27.72 13.62 -20.47
CA LEU A 263 26.45 14.11 -21.03
C LEU A 263 25.29 13.22 -20.58
N GLY A 264 25.49 11.90 -20.54
CA GLY A 264 24.51 10.93 -20.07
C GLY A 264 24.11 11.16 -18.61
N ALA A 265 25.09 11.36 -17.73
CA ALA A 265 24.88 11.67 -16.32
C ALA A 265 24.06 12.96 -16.14
N THR A 266 24.35 13.97 -16.96
CA THR A 266 23.57 15.22 -17.00
C THR A 266 22.11 14.95 -17.40
N ARG A 267 21.89 14.19 -18.48
CA ARG A 267 20.53 13.86 -18.95
C ARG A 267 19.77 12.97 -17.96
N LEU A 268 20.42 12.03 -17.28
CA LEU A 268 19.81 11.23 -16.21
C LEU A 268 19.32 12.11 -15.05
N SER A 269 20.12 13.10 -14.65
CA SER A 269 19.78 14.06 -13.61
C SER A 269 18.59 14.95 -14.00
N GLU A 270 18.60 15.49 -15.23
CA GLU A 270 17.49 16.31 -15.75
C GLU A 270 16.21 15.51 -15.95
N ALA A 271 16.31 14.27 -16.45
CA ALA A 271 15.21 13.33 -16.60
C ALA A 271 14.62 12.87 -15.26
N ARG A 272 15.36 13.07 -14.16
CA ARG A 272 15.01 12.67 -12.79
C ARG A 272 14.69 11.18 -12.66
N CYS A 273 15.50 10.31 -13.26
CA CYS A 273 15.28 8.85 -13.18
C CYS A 273 15.20 8.35 -11.72
N ILE A 274 15.98 8.95 -10.82
CA ILE A 274 15.98 8.65 -9.38
C ILE A 274 14.63 8.93 -8.68
N SER A 275 13.74 9.73 -9.27
CA SER A 275 12.41 10.00 -8.68
C SER A 275 11.47 8.80 -8.80
N CYS A 276 11.69 7.89 -9.75
CA CYS A 276 10.92 6.66 -9.87
C CYS A 276 11.75 5.43 -9.50
N HIS A 277 13.01 5.41 -9.92
CA HIS A 277 13.92 4.31 -9.72
C HIS A 277 14.77 4.52 -8.47
N PRO A 278 14.87 3.54 -7.57
CA PRO A 278 15.91 3.57 -6.57
C PRO A 278 17.27 3.33 -7.25
N ILE A 279 18.29 4.02 -6.75
CA ILE A 279 19.70 3.92 -7.13
C ILE A 279 20.48 3.65 -5.83
N ASN A 280 20.96 2.42 -5.67
CA ASN A 280 21.65 1.97 -4.47
C ASN A 280 20.82 2.22 -3.20
N GLY A 281 19.52 1.92 -3.28
CA GLY A 281 18.57 2.07 -2.18
C GLY A 281 18.09 3.51 -1.91
N ARG A 282 18.52 4.50 -2.70
CA ARG A 282 18.07 5.90 -2.61
C ARG A 282 17.22 6.29 -3.80
N GLY A 283 16.13 7.05 -3.59
CA GLY A 283 15.25 7.50 -4.66
C GLY A 283 13.82 6.99 -4.49
N GLY A 284 13.06 7.01 -5.58
CA GLY A 284 11.67 6.55 -5.63
C GLY A 284 11.55 5.04 -5.49
N THR A 285 10.35 4.57 -5.14
CA THR A 285 10.01 3.15 -4.97
C THR A 285 9.03 2.63 -6.01
N VAL A 286 8.67 3.46 -6.99
CA VAL A 286 7.64 3.16 -8.01
C VAL A 286 8.18 2.23 -9.10
N ALA A 287 9.47 2.33 -9.43
CA ALA A 287 10.12 1.56 -10.49
C ALA A 287 11.26 0.67 -9.97
N THR A 288 11.82 -0.16 -10.85
CA THR A 288 12.86 -1.14 -10.49
C THR A 288 14.19 -0.48 -10.19
N GLU A 289 14.98 -1.06 -9.27
CA GLU A 289 16.34 -0.61 -8.95
C GLU A 289 17.27 -0.52 -10.17
N LEU A 290 18.01 0.59 -10.28
CA LEU A 290 18.93 0.87 -11.39
C LEU A 290 20.40 0.65 -11.04
N GLY A 291 20.82 0.71 -9.77
CA GLY A 291 22.23 0.77 -9.37
C GLY A 291 23.12 -0.38 -9.88
N LYS A 292 22.51 -1.49 -10.30
CA LYS A 292 23.19 -2.69 -10.82
C LYS A 292 22.72 -3.09 -12.23
N VAL A 293 21.98 -2.21 -12.92
CA VAL A 293 21.27 -2.56 -14.15
C VAL A 293 22.22 -2.88 -15.32
N ALA A 294 23.42 -2.29 -15.38
CA ALA A 294 24.38 -2.54 -16.44
C ALA A 294 24.90 -3.99 -16.43
N SER A 295 25.05 -4.58 -15.24
CA SER A 295 25.42 -6.00 -15.10
C SER A 295 24.25 -6.94 -15.44
N LYS A 296 23.03 -6.43 -15.45
CA LYS A 296 21.81 -7.19 -15.74
C LYS A 296 21.48 -7.24 -17.23
N VAL A 297 21.44 -6.09 -17.90
CA VAL A 297 20.84 -5.96 -19.24
C VAL A 297 21.86 -5.83 -20.37
N ASN A 298 21.48 -6.28 -21.56
CA ASN A 298 22.23 -6.03 -22.79
C ASN A 298 22.11 -4.56 -23.23
N ALA A 299 23.20 -3.99 -23.77
CA ALA A 299 23.25 -2.61 -24.25
C ALA A 299 22.24 -2.29 -25.35
N ALA A 300 22.07 -3.19 -26.34
CA ALA A 300 21.09 -3.02 -27.41
C ALA A 300 19.65 -3.07 -26.89
N TRP A 301 19.40 -3.91 -25.89
CA TRP A 301 18.12 -3.91 -25.18
C TRP A 301 17.89 -2.59 -24.46
N LEU A 302 18.86 -2.12 -23.67
CA LEU A 302 18.74 -0.88 -22.91
C LEU A 302 18.46 0.33 -23.82
N TYR A 303 19.21 0.46 -24.91
CA TYR A 303 18.98 1.50 -25.92
C TYR A 303 17.58 1.42 -26.52
N SER A 304 17.18 0.23 -26.97
CA SER A 304 15.87 0.00 -27.61
C SER A 304 14.70 0.23 -26.66
N TYR A 305 14.87 -0.14 -25.39
CA TYR A 305 13.89 0.01 -24.33
C TYR A 305 13.72 1.48 -23.95
N MET A 306 14.81 2.21 -23.71
CA MET A 306 14.77 3.64 -23.41
C MET A 306 14.17 4.48 -24.54
N LYS A 307 14.36 4.05 -25.80
CA LYS A 307 13.76 4.71 -26.97
C LYS A 307 12.24 4.58 -27.04
N ASN A 308 11.71 3.40 -26.68
CA ASN A 308 10.28 3.11 -26.64
C ASN A 308 10.00 1.89 -25.74
N PRO A 309 9.72 2.08 -24.44
CA PRO A 309 9.52 0.98 -23.50
C PRO A 309 8.35 0.07 -23.89
N LYS A 310 7.23 0.68 -24.30
CA LYS A 310 5.99 -0.03 -24.68
C LYS A 310 6.12 -0.86 -25.95
N ARG A 311 7.09 -0.57 -26.82
CA ARG A 311 7.40 -1.41 -27.99
C ARG A 311 7.86 -2.80 -27.55
N LEU A 312 8.70 -2.88 -26.52
CA LEU A 312 9.23 -4.14 -26.02
C LEU A 312 8.37 -4.75 -24.91
N GLN A 313 7.69 -3.91 -24.12
CA GLN A 313 6.83 -4.32 -23.01
C GLN A 313 5.54 -3.48 -22.98
N PRO A 314 4.47 -3.89 -23.70
CA PRO A 314 3.26 -3.06 -23.87
C PRO A 314 2.56 -2.62 -22.57
N GLY A 315 2.65 -3.41 -21.50
CA GLY A 315 2.02 -3.12 -20.20
C GLY A 315 2.85 -2.28 -19.24
N VAL A 316 4.06 -1.83 -19.62
CA VAL A 316 4.92 -1.08 -18.71
C VAL A 316 4.48 0.37 -18.57
N GLU A 317 4.55 0.90 -17.35
CA GLU A 317 4.22 2.29 -17.02
C GLU A 317 5.44 3.23 -17.05
N MET A 318 6.56 2.77 -17.62
CA MET A 318 7.72 3.65 -17.84
C MET A 318 7.41 4.64 -18.97
N PRO A 319 7.50 5.96 -18.72
CA PRO A 319 7.18 6.96 -19.72
C PRO A 319 8.23 6.97 -20.85
N ARG A 320 7.80 7.31 -22.05
CA ARG A 320 8.72 7.48 -23.18
C ARG A 320 9.37 8.87 -23.15
N TYR A 321 10.66 8.90 -22.84
CA TYR A 321 11.46 10.12 -22.90
C TYR A 321 11.77 10.50 -24.36
N ARG A 322 11.62 11.78 -24.70
CA ARG A 322 11.85 12.32 -26.05
C ARG A 322 13.31 12.69 -26.31
N PHE A 323 14.24 11.85 -25.86
CA PHE A 323 15.66 12.03 -26.18
C PHE A 323 15.91 11.94 -27.68
N ASN A 324 16.79 12.79 -28.19
CA ASN A 324 17.37 12.56 -29.51
C ASN A 324 18.39 11.40 -29.48
N GLU A 325 18.88 10.98 -30.65
CA GLU A 325 19.76 9.81 -30.76
C GLU A 325 21.05 9.93 -29.93
N THR A 326 21.69 11.10 -29.93
CA THR A 326 22.92 11.36 -29.17
C THR A 326 22.66 11.38 -27.67
N GLU A 327 21.58 12.02 -27.24
CA GLU A 327 21.18 12.06 -25.82
C GLU A 327 20.85 10.67 -25.29
N LEU A 328 20.11 9.89 -26.07
CA LEU A 328 19.78 8.51 -25.71
C LEU A 328 21.06 7.65 -25.62
N ALA A 329 21.96 7.77 -26.59
CA ALA A 329 23.25 7.07 -26.55
C ALA A 329 24.09 7.49 -25.33
N ALA A 330 24.07 8.78 -24.97
CA ALA A 330 24.73 9.31 -23.80
C ALA A 330 24.19 8.69 -22.50
N VAL A 331 22.86 8.67 -22.34
CA VAL A 331 22.20 8.04 -21.18
C VAL A 331 22.57 6.56 -21.07
N VAL A 332 22.56 5.82 -22.19
CA VAL A 332 22.97 4.41 -22.21
C VAL A 332 24.43 4.26 -21.80
N ALA A 333 25.33 5.09 -22.31
CA ALA A 333 26.75 5.07 -21.95
C ALA A 333 26.97 5.29 -20.45
N SER A 334 26.32 6.30 -19.86
CA SER A 334 26.41 6.59 -18.42
C SER A 334 25.87 5.44 -17.56
N ILE A 335 24.72 4.85 -17.93
CA ILE A 335 24.20 3.68 -17.22
C ILE A 335 25.20 2.52 -17.27
N GLN A 336 25.78 2.25 -18.45
CA GLN A 336 26.74 1.16 -18.62
C GLN A 336 28.04 1.36 -17.83
N SER A 337 28.46 2.60 -17.59
CA SER A 337 29.66 2.90 -16.82
C SER A 337 29.42 2.95 -15.32
N GLU A 338 28.30 3.52 -14.87
CA GLU A 338 28.08 3.82 -13.45
C GLU A 338 27.30 2.74 -12.70
N PHE A 339 26.42 1.99 -13.37
CA PHE A 339 25.45 1.11 -12.71
C PHE A 339 25.81 -0.37 -12.82
N VAL A 340 27.08 -0.66 -12.53
CA VAL A 340 27.69 -2.00 -12.61
C VAL A 340 27.68 -2.66 -11.24
N ASP A 341 27.28 -3.93 -11.21
CA ASP A 341 27.43 -4.80 -10.03
C ASP A 341 28.84 -5.41 -10.00
N TYR A 342 29.76 -4.75 -9.30
CA TYR A 342 31.13 -5.23 -9.12
C TYR A 342 31.26 -6.42 -8.16
N GLU A 343 30.21 -6.70 -7.38
CA GLU A 343 30.16 -7.82 -6.41
C GLU A 343 29.52 -9.08 -7.00
N MET A 344 29.06 -9.02 -8.26
CA MET A 344 28.40 -10.15 -8.91
C MET A 344 29.37 -11.31 -9.09
N GLU A 345 28.98 -12.48 -8.57
CA GLU A 345 29.73 -13.71 -8.75
C GLU A 345 29.81 -14.07 -10.24
N GLU A 346 31.04 -14.10 -10.78
CA GLU A 346 31.30 -14.60 -12.13
C GLU A 346 31.02 -16.11 -12.18
N ARG A 347 30.33 -16.54 -13.24
CA ARG A 347 30.04 -17.95 -13.49
C ARG A 347 30.93 -18.45 -14.63
N PRO A 348 31.55 -19.63 -14.49
CA PRO A 348 32.32 -20.21 -15.58
C PRO A 348 31.43 -20.46 -16.81
N PRO A 349 32.01 -20.56 -18.02
CA PRO A 349 31.27 -20.95 -19.21
C PRO A 349 30.49 -22.23 -18.98
N HIS A 350 29.19 -22.19 -19.24
CA HIS A 350 28.28 -23.33 -19.08
C HIS A 350 27.90 -23.88 -20.44
N THR A 351 27.94 -25.21 -20.58
CA THR A 351 27.43 -25.89 -21.76
C THR A 351 26.03 -26.41 -21.45
N PRO A 352 24.98 -25.96 -22.17
CA PRO A 352 23.61 -26.40 -21.89
C PRO A 352 23.44 -27.92 -22.05
N ASP A 353 22.68 -28.54 -21.15
CA ASP A 353 22.22 -29.93 -21.28
C ASP A 353 21.38 -30.08 -22.56
N PRO A 354 21.61 -31.05 -23.46
CA PRO A 354 20.84 -31.18 -24.71
C PRO A 354 19.30 -31.21 -24.54
N SER A 355 18.82 -31.61 -23.36
CA SER A 355 17.40 -31.67 -22.98
C SER A 355 16.92 -30.47 -22.15
N TYR A 356 17.71 -29.39 -22.03
CA TYR A 356 17.40 -28.21 -21.22
C TYR A 356 16.03 -27.61 -21.56
N PHE A 357 15.60 -27.67 -22.82
CA PHE A 357 14.36 -27.03 -23.24
C PHE A 357 13.15 -27.73 -22.62
N GLU A 358 13.10 -29.06 -22.73
CA GLU A 358 12.01 -29.87 -22.17
C GLU A 358 12.04 -29.88 -20.65
N LYS A 359 13.23 -30.05 -20.06
CA LYS A 359 13.40 -29.99 -18.59
C LYS A 359 13.05 -28.60 -18.04
N GLY A 360 13.48 -27.54 -18.70
CA GLY A 360 13.19 -26.16 -18.31
C GLY A 360 11.72 -25.83 -18.39
N ARG A 361 11.03 -26.25 -19.46
CA ARG A 361 9.56 -26.14 -19.57
C ARG A 361 8.85 -26.89 -18.44
N ALA A 362 9.31 -28.09 -18.09
CA ALA A 362 8.75 -28.86 -16.99
C ALA A 362 8.95 -28.16 -15.63
N LEU A 363 10.13 -27.57 -15.38
CA LEU A 363 10.41 -26.80 -14.16
C LEU A 363 9.57 -25.53 -14.08
N PHE A 364 9.43 -24.81 -15.20
CA PHE A 364 8.60 -23.61 -15.30
C PHE A 364 7.14 -23.90 -14.90
N LYS A 365 6.61 -25.06 -15.32
CA LYS A 365 5.29 -25.56 -14.90
C LYS A 365 5.27 -26.02 -13.44
N LYS A 366 6.29 -26.79 -13.00
CA LYS A 366 6.39 -27.35 -11.63
C LYS A 366 6.29 -26.27 -10.56
N TYR A 367 6.94 -25.13 -10.77
CA TYR A 367 6.98 -23.99 -9.85
C TYR A 367 5.94 -22.91 -10.14
N ASN A 368 5.01 -23.16 -11.07
CA ASN A 368 3.97 -22.22 -11.47
C ASN A 368 4.50 -20.84 -11.90
N CYS A 369 5.64 -20.78 -12.60
CA CYS A 369 6.22 -19.51 -13.05
C CYS A 369 5.26 -18.75 -13.98
N SER A 370 4.45 -19.48 -14.78
CA SER A 370 3.37 -18.95 -15.61
C SER A 370 2.18 -18.37 -14.85
N GLY A 371 2.05 -18.69 -13.56
CA GLY A 371 1.05 -18.10 -12.67
C GLY A 371 1.24 -16.59 -12.58
N CYS A 372 2.51 -16.14 -12.53
CA CYS A 372 2.89 -14.73 -12.59
C CYS A 372 3.22 -14.31 -14.03
N HIS A 373 4.29 -14.88 -14.60
CA HIS A 373 4.91 -14.44 -15.85
C HIS A 373 4.21 -14.94 -17.11
N GLU A 374 4.10 -14.07 -18.12
CA GLU A 374 3.67 -14.45 -19.47
C GLU A 374 4.85 -14.95 -20.30
N LEU A 375 4.60 -15.90 -21.20
CA LEU A 375 5.60 -16.49 -22.08
C LEU A 375 4.95 -16.98 -23.39
N GLY A 376 5.02 -16.16 -24.44
CA GLY A 376 4.89 -16.55 -25.85
C GLY A 376 3.75 -17.49 -26.25
N GLY A 377 2.57 -17.37 -25.62
CA GLY A 377 1.42 -18.24 -25.91
C GLY A 377 1.38 -19.58 -25.15
N MET A 378 2.28 -19.83 -24.19
CA MET A 378 2.07 -20.89 -23.20
C MET A 378 0.81 -20.55 -22.40
N THR A 379 -0.14 -21.49 -22.35
CA THR A 379 -1.36 -21.33 -21.57
C THR A 379 -1.00 -21.07 -20.11
N LYS A 380 -1.61 -20.03 -19.54
CA LYS A 380 -1.52 -19.73 -18.11
C LYS A 380 -1.80 -21.02 -17.32
N ALA A 381 -0.90 -21.40 -16.43
CA ALA A 381 -1.15 -22.52 -15.54
C ALA A 381 -2.32 -22.20 -14.60
N GLU A 382 -3.07 -23.25 -14.25
CA GLU A 382 -4.24 -23.19 -13.36
C GLU A 382 -3.87 -22.76 -11.94
N GLU A 383 -4.87 -22.30 -11.19
CA GLU A 383 -4.75 -22.02 -9.75
C GLU A 383 -4.06 -23.19 -9.04
N MET A 384 -2.86 -22.97 -8.49
CA MET A 384 -2.05 -24.02 -7.85
C MET A 384 -2.16 -23.97 -6.31
N GLY A 385 -2.53 -22.82 -5.75
CA GLY A 385 -2.70 -22.61 -4.33
C GLY A 385 -4.12 -22.94 -3.86
N PRO A 386 -4.31 -23.24 -2.55
CA PRO A 386 -5.64 -23.38 -1.97
C PRO A 386 -6.45 -22.10 -2.09
N ASP A 387 -7.78 -22.24 -2.08
CA ASP A 387 -8.72 -21.13 -2.00
C ASP A 387 -8.59 -20.42 -0.64
N LEU A 388 -8.34 -19.11 -0.68
CA LEU A 388 -8.17 -18.24 0.47
C LEU A 388 -9.34 -17.27 0.68
N THR A 389 -10.39 -17.33 -0.16
CA THR A 389 -11.57 -16.44 -0.10
C THR A 389 -12.14 -16.34 1.32
N SER A 390 -12.10 -17.45 2.06
CA SER A 390 -12.72 -17.60 3.37
C SER A 390 -11.76 -18.11 4.45
N ILE A 391 -10.45 -17.94 4.24
CA ILE A 391 -9.43 -18.55 5.10
C ILE A 391 -9.52 -18.12 6.57
N GLY A 392 -10.01 -16.91 6.84
CA GLY A 392 -10.22 -16.38 8.19
C GLY A 392 -11.34 -17.08 8.97
N ALA A 393 -12.26 -17.79 8.28
CA ALA A 393 -13.33 -18.56 8.89
C ALA A 393 -12.97 -20.04 9.15
N LYS A 394 -11.79 -20.47 8.70
CA LYS A 394 -11.35 -21.87 8.76
C LYS A 394 -11.25 -22.37 10.20
N LYS A 395 -11.79 -23.55 10.46
CA LYS A 395 -11.78 -24.17 11.80
C LYS A 395 -10.45 -24.86 12.06
N LEU A 396 -10.05 -24.93 13.33
CA LEU A 396 -8.75 -25.52 13.70
C LEU A 396 -8.60 -26.98 13.26
N TYR A 397 -9.69 -27.77 13.30
CA TYR A 397 -9.66 -29.17 12.87
C TYR A 397 -9.53 -29.36 11.35
N GLU A 398 -9.72 -28.30 10.55
CA GLU A 398 -9.54 -28.32 9.09
C GLU A 398 -8.10 -27.98 8.68
N ILE A 399 -7.26 -27.61 9.64
CA ILE A 399 -5.89 -27.15 9.42
C ILE A 399 -4.92 -28.32 9.62
N ASP A 400 -4.19 -28.65 8.56
CA ASP A 400 -3.04 -29.54 8.65
C ASP A 400 -1.78 -28.77 9.11
N PHE A 401 -1.38 -29.01 10.36
CA PHE A 401 -0.16 -28.45 10.95
C PHE A 401 1.12 -29.20 10.54
N GLY A 402 1.01 -30.29 9.78
CA GLY A 402 2.14 -31.06 9.26
C GLY A 402 3.15 -31.44 10.34
N LYS A 403 4.45 -31.22 10.06
CA LYS A 403 5.55 -31.49 11.00
C LYS A 403 5.89 -30.30 11.92
N SER A 404 5.08 -29.24 11.91
CA SER A 404 5.40 -28.01 12.65
C SER A 404 5.15 -28.18 14.15
N SER A 405 5.95 -27.50 14.98
CA SER A 405 5.79 -27.43 16.44
C SER A 405 5.23 -26.08 16.90
N ILE A 406 4.47 -25.41 16.03
CA ILE A 406 3.89 -24.09 16.32
C ILE A 406 2.68 -24.21 17.25
N GLU A 407 2.26 -23.09 17.84
CA GLU A 407 0.98 -23.01 18.52
C GLU A 407 -0.17 -23.37 17.56
N GLN A 408 -1.07 -24.26 18.01
CA GLN A 408 -2.22 -24.73 17.25
C GLN A 408 -3.36 -23.69 17.25
N ALA A 409 -3.11 -22.57 16.57
CA ALA A 409 -4.06 -21.49 16.38
C ALA A 409 -4.04 -21.01 14.93
N LEU A 410 -5.20 -20.57 14.40
CA LEU A 410 -5.31 -20.09 13.02
C LEU A 410 -4.37 -18.89 12.74
N PRO A 411 -4.27 -17.85 13.61
CA PRO A 411 -3.31 -16.77 13.38
C PRO A 411 -1.84 -17.25 13.32
N SER A 412 -1.46 -18.18 14.20
CA SER A 412 -0.11 -18.76 14.24
C SER A 412 0.20 -19.60 13.00
N TYR A 413 -0.79 -20.34 12.51
CA TYR A 413 -0.73 -21.08 11.25
C TYR A 413 -0.51 -20.14 10.05
N LEU A 414 -1.36 -19.12 9.88
CA LEU A 414 -1.29 -18.18 8.75
C LEU A 414 0.02 -17.39 8.76
N PHE A 415 0.41 -16.87 9.91
CA PHE A 415 1.68 -16.15 10.07
C PHE A 415 2.87 -17.03 9.64
N THR A 416 2.90 -18.28 10.10
CA THR A 416 3.99 -19.20 9.79
C THR A 416 3.94 -19.66 8.33
N LYS A 417 2.75 -19.81 7.73
CA LYS A 417 2.59 -20.12 6.30
C LYS A 417 3.13 -19.01 5.41
N VAL A 418 2.85 -17.75 5.75
CA VAL A 418 3.33 -16.58 5.01
C VAL A 418 4.84 -16.41 5.19
N LYS A 419 5.34 -16.55 6.41
CA LYS A 419 6.76 -16.29 6.74
C LYS A 419 7.70 -17.44 6.32
N SER A 420 7.33 -18.68 6.65
CA SER A 420 8.21 -19.86 6.56
C SER A 420 7.42 -21.12 6.14
N PRO A 421 6.87 -21.16 4.91
CA PRO A 421 5.95 -22.22 4.50
C PRO A 421 6.54 -23.64 4.55
N ARG A 422 7.86 -23.79 4.41
CA ARG A 422 8.57 -25.09 4.41
C ARG A 422 8.67 -25.76 5.78
N VAL A 423 8.36 -25.05 6.88
CA VAL A 423 8.30 -25.65 8.23
C VAL A 423 7.25 -26.77 8.31
N PHE A 424 6.19 -26.68 7.52
CA PHE A 424 5.12 -27.67 7.49
C PHE A 424 5.48 -28.92 6.68
N SER A 425 6.25 -28.76 5.60
CA SER A 425 6.75 -29.86 4.75
C SER A 425 7.96 -29.41 3.91
N PRO A 426 9.01 -30.23 3.78
CA PRO A 426 10.16 -29.92 2.91
C PRO A 426 9.80 -29.86 1.42
N THR A 427 8.68 -30.45 1.00
CA THR A 427 8.20 -30.46 -0.40
C THR A 427 7.19 -29.35 -0.70
N MET A 428 7.04 -28.36 0.20
CA MET A 428 6.10 -27.26 0.03
C MET A 428 6.40 -26.46 -1.24
N LYS A 429 5.37 -26.29 -2.09
CA LYS A 429 5.48 -25.54 -3.35
C LYS A 429 5.36 -24.02 -3.19
N MET A 430 4.73 -23.57 -2.10
CA MET A 430 4.65 -22.14 -1.77
C MET A 430 6.08 -21.60 -1.59
N PRO A 431 6.51 -20.63 -2.40
CA PRO A 431 7.86 -20.09 -2.34
C PRO A 431 8.02 -19.19 -1.11
N SER A 432 9.27 -18.85 -0.78
CA SER A 432 9.55 -17.90 0.30
C SER A 432 9.66 -16.50 -0.25
N TYR A 433 8.81 -15.60 0.21
CA TYR A 433 8.94 -14.16 -0.04
C TYR A 433 9.85 -13.47 0.97
N GLU A 434 10.35 -14.20 1.97
CA GLU A 434 11.24 -13.70 3.03
C GLU A 434 10.71 -12.42 3.69
N PHE A 435 9.41 -12.39 3.98
CA PHE A 435 8.74 -11.27 4.65
C PHE A 435 9.30 -11.04 6.05
N THR A 436 9.34 -9.77 6.49
CA THR A 436 9.61 -9.45 7.91
C THR A 436 8.44 -9.89 8.80
N ASP A 437 8.63 -9.85 10.12
CA ASP A 437 7.58 -10.17 11.09
C ASP A 437 6.38 -9.22 10.95
N GLU A 438 6.65 -7.93 10.70
CA GLU A 438 5.63 -6.91 10.49
C GLU A 438 4.84 -7.17 9.20
N GLU A 439 5.53 -7.47 8.09
CA GLU A 439 4.91 -7.81 6.81
C GLU A 439 4.05 -9.08 6.91
N ALA A 440 4.59 -10.15 7.52
CA ALA A 440 3.86 -11.40 7.72
C ALA A 440 2.65 -11.23 8.66
N GLN A 441 2.76 -10.39 9.69
CA GLN A 441 1.65 -10.04 10.57
C GLN A 441 0.56 -9.29 9.78
N ALA A 442 0.93 -8.29 8.98
CA ALA A 442 -0.02 -7.49 8.20
C ALA A 442 -0.79 -8.36 7.20
N ILE A 443 -0.10 -9.23 6.46
CA ILE A 443 -0.75 -10.20 5.56
C ILE A 443 -1.70 -11.12 6.35
N THR A 444 -1.26 -11.61 7.52
CA THR A 444 -2.10 -12.45 8.39
C THR A 444 -3.37 -11.73 8.84
N VAL A 445 -3.28 -10.44 9.18
CA VAL A 445 -4.44 -9.59 9.51
C VAL A 445 -5.43 -9.54 8.35
N ALA A 446 -4.95 -9.28 7.14
CA ALA A 446 -5.81 -9.22 5.95
C ALA A 446 -6.49 -10.57 5.63
N LEU A 447 -5.75 -11.68 5.78
CA LEU A 447 -6.28 -13.03 5.57
C LEU A 447 -7.32 -13.42 6.64
N LEU A 448 -7.08 -13.08 7.91
CA LEU A 448 -8.04 -13.31 9.00
C LEU A 448 -9.34 -12.54 8.81
N GLY A 449 -9.29 -11.35 8.19
CA GLY A 449 -10.48 -10.57 7.83
C GLY A 449 -11.29 -11.12 6.65
N SER A 450 -10.80 -12.17 5.97
CA SER A 450 -11.47 -12.81 4.83
C SER A 450 -12.31 -14.00 5.33
N THR A 451 -13.59 -13.74 5.62
CA THR A 451 -14.50 -14.69 6.29
C THR A 451 -15.83 -14.85 5.54
N GLU A 452 -16.47 -16.02 5.67
CA GLU A 452 -17.85 -16.29 5.18
C GLU A 452 -18.96 -15.65 6.03
N GLU A 453 -18.58 -14.88 7.06
CA GLU A 453 -19.54 -14.23 7.93
C GLU A 453 -20.42 -13.26 7.12
N GLU A 454 -21.72 -13.55 7.05
CA GLU A 454 -22.68 -12.69 6.37
C GLU A 454 -22.88 -11.39 7.15
N ILE A 455 -22.12 -10.36 6.79
CA ILE A 455 -22.34 -9.01 7.29
C ILE A 455 -23.48 -8.36 6.48
N PRO A 456 -24.56 -7.86 7.13
CA PRO A 456 -25.63 -7.15 6.43
C PRO A 456 -25.12 -5.92 5.69
N ALA A 457 -25.77 -5.59 4.56
CA ALA A 457 -25.32 -4.50 3.68
C ALA A 457 -25.19 -3.14 4.39
N GLN A 458 -26.03 -2.86 5.40
CA GLN A 458 -25.99 -1.62 6.18
C GLN A 458 -24.70 -1.43 7.00
N PHE A 459 -23.96 -2.51 7.29
CA PHE A 459 -22.69 -2.45 7.99
C PHE A 459 -21.48 -2.59 7.05
N LYS A 460 -21.71 -2.86 5.75
CA LYS A 460 -20.63 -3.02 4.77
C LYS A 460 -20.27 -1.67 4.17
N VAL A 461 -18.99 -1.34 4.21
CA VAL A 461 -18.42 -0.24 3.43
C VAL A 461 -17.95 -0.81 2.10
N GLN A 462 -18.58 -0.36 1.01
CA GLN A 462 -18.24 -0.82 -0.34
C GLN A 462 -17.13 0.04 -0.93
N PRO A 463 -16.18 -0.57 -1.67
CA PRO A 463 -15.19 0.19 -2.42
C PRO A 463 -15.87 1.11 -3.43
N LYS A 464 -15.36 2.33 -3.58
CA LYS A 464 -15.75 3.19 -4.71
C LYS A 464 -15.40 2.48 -6.01
N PRO A 465 -16.30 2.41 -7.01
CA PRO A 465 -16.00 1.77 -8.28
C PRO A 465 -14.80 2.43 -8.95
N ARG A 466 -13.90 1.63 -9.52
CA ARG A 466 -12.74 2.12 -10.28
C ARG A 466 -13.26 2.90 -11.50
N SER A 467 -12.71 4.09 -11.73
CA SER A 467 -13.07 4.90 -12.89
C SER A 467 -12.63 4.25 -14.20
N THR A 468 -13.51 4.33 -15.21
CA THR A 468 -13.25 3.86 -16.58
C THR A 468 -12.80 4.98 -17.51
N TYR A 469 -12.52 6.18 -16.98
CA TYR A 469 -12.14 7.35 -17.77
C TYR A 469 -11.01 7.04 -18.76
N ALA A 470 -11.20 7.32 -20.04
CA ALA A 470 -10.21 7.07 -21.08
C ALA A 470 -10.18 8.26 -22.05
N PRO A 471 -9.15 9.13 -21.98
CA PRO A 471 -9.04 10.25 -22.89
C PRO A 471 -8.90 9.75 -24.34
N GLN A 472 -9.60 10.39 -25.27
CA GLN A 472 -9.60 10.03 -26.68
C GLN A 472 -8.69 10.96 -27.50
N GLY A 473 -8.50 10.62 -28.77
CA GLY A 473 -7.77 11.45 -29.72
C GLY A 473 -6.27 11.54 -29.44
N GLU A 474 -5.67 12.66 -29.84
CA GLU A 474 -4.21 12.87 -29.73
C GLU A 474 -3.75 12.96 -28.27
N PHE A 475 -4.52 13.60 -27.40
CA PHE A 475 -4.24 13.64 -25.97
C PHE A 475 -4.26 12.24 -25.35
N GLY A 476 -5.23 11.39 -25.72
CA GLY A 476 -5.28 10.00 -25.28
C GLY A 476 -4.02 9.21 -25.65
N LYS A 477 -3.50 9.42 -26.86
CA LYS A 477 -2.24 8.80 -27.32
C LYS A 477 -1.04 9.30 -26.50
N LEU A 478 -0.98 10.59 -26.17
CA LEU A 478 0.08 11.15 -25.33
C LEU A 478 0.00 10.64 -23.89
N VAL A 479 -1.21 10.58 -23.32
CA VAL A 479 -1.43 10.02 -21.98
C VAL A 479 -0.94 8.57 -21.89
N ASP A 480 -1.18 7.78 -22.94
CA ASP A 480 -0.66 6.42 -23.02
C ASP A 480 0.87 6.42 -23.19
N ASP A 481 1.41 7.07 -24.22
CA ASP A 481 2.85 7.03 -24.56
C ASP A 481 3.76 7.65 -23.47
N LEU A 482 3.29 8.70 -22.78
CA LEU A 482 3.97 9.34 -21.65
C LEU A 482 3.56 8.74 -20.30
N ALA A 483 2.76 7.68 -20.30
CA ALA A 483 2.33 6.93 -19.12
C ALA A 483 1.77 7.81 -17.97
N CYS A 484 0.96 8.84 -18.29
CA CYS A 484 0.51 9.81 -17.28
C CYS A 484 -0.28 9.14 -16.13
N PHE A 485 -1.07 8.11 -16.41
CA PHE A 485 -1.82 7.34 -15.39
C PHE A 485 -0.93 6.56 -14.42
N GLY A 486 0.34 6.34 -14.74
CA GLY A 486 1.30 5.72 -13.83
C GLY A 486 1.63 6.62 -12.63
N CYS A 487 1.40 7.94 -12.75
CA CYS A 487 1.68 8.89 -11.68
C CYS A 487 0.49 9.75 -11.27
N HIS A 488 -0.36 10.14 -12.23
CA HIS A 488 -1.46 11.07 -12.01
C HIS A 488 -2.80 10.35 -12.04
N THR A 489 -3.72 10.79 -11.17
CA THR A 489 -5.13 10.49 -11.32
C THR A 489 -5.82 11.52 -12.22
N MET A 490 -6.78 11.06 -13.02
CA MET A 490 -7.72 11.89 -13.78
C MET A 490 -9.09 11.23 -13.70
N PHE A 491 -10.08 11.95 -13.20
CA PHE A 491 -11.45 11.48 -12.95
C PHE A 491 -11.48 10.13 -12.22
N GLY A 492 -10.61 9.93 -11.23
CA GLY A 492 -10.53 8.70 -10.43
C GLY A 492 -9.83 7.51 -11.10
N ARG A 493 -9.24 7.67 -12.30
CA ARG A 493 -8.37 6.66 -12.92
C ARG A 493 -6.91 7.08 -12.81
N GLY A 494 -6.03 6.15 -12.45
CA GLY A 494 -4.58 6.36 -12.37
C GLY A 494 -4.05 5.97 -11.00
N ARG A 495 -2.85 6.45 -10.67
CA ARG A 495 -2.23 6.28 -9.34
C ARG A 495 -2.13 7.63 -8.65
N LEU A 496 -2.26 7.64 -7.32
CA LEU A 496 -2.10 8.84 -6.50
C LEU A 496 -0.64 9.02 -6.06
N VAL A 497 0.30 8.87 -6.99
CA VAL A 497 1.73 9.15 -6.74
C VAL A 497 1.97 10.66 -6.82
N ALA A 498 1.33 11.30 -7.79
CA ALA A 498 1.33 12.73 -8.02
C ALA A 498 -0.09 13.30 -7.90
N THR A 499 -0.22 14.61 -8.11
CA THR A 499 -1.52 15.30 -7.98
C THR A 499 -2.56 14.78 -8.99
N ASP A 500 -3.82 14.83 -8.58
CA ASP A 500 -4.95 14.64 -9.49
C ASP A 500 -5.00 15.83 -10.48
N LEU A 501 -5.10 15.53 -11.77
CA LEU A 501 -5.13 16.53 -12.85
C LEU A 501 -6.54 16.94 -13.28
N THR A 502 -7.59 16.36 -12.69
CA THR A 502 -9.00 16.55 -13.08
C THR A 502 -9.42 18.01 -13.14
N LEU A 503 -8.84 18.87 -12.32
CA LEU A 503 -9.16 20.30 -12.24
C LEU A 503 -7.96 21.19 -12.56
N GLU A 504 -6.90 20.65 -13.17
CA GLU A 504 -5.62 21.36 -13.29
C GLU A 504 -5.76 22.66 -14.11
N ALA A 505 -6.63 22.70 -15.12
CA ALA A 505 -6.84 23.92 -15.90
C ALA A 505 -7.70 24.95 -15.17
N SER A 506 -8.52 24.56 -14.21
CA SER A 506 -9.17 25.50 -13.27
C SER A 506 -8.20 25.97 -12.17
N GLN A 507 -7.23 25.15 -11.79
CA GLN A 507 -6.25 25.45 -10.76
C GLN A 507 -5.16 26.41 -11.24
N ALA A 508 -4.49 26.05 -12.33
CA ALA A 508 -3.24 26.67 -12.75
C ALA A 508 -3.39 27.51 -14.03
N GLN A 509 -2.51 28.50 -14.16
CA GLN A 509 -2.47 29.35 -15.34
C GLN A 509 -1.85 28.60 -16.52
N ARG A 510 -2.45 28.76 -17.69
CA ARG A 510 -1.99 28.15 -18.95
C ARG A 510 -0.48 28.30 -19.18
N LYS A 511 0.02 29.55 -19.08
CA LYS A 511 1.43 29.88 -19.28
C LYS A 511 2.36 29.18 -18.28
N TRP A 512 1.88 28.93 -17.07
CA TRP A 512 2.65 28.20 -16.07
C TRP A 512 2.70 26.71 -16.41
N ILE A 513 1.56 26.10 -16.77
CA ILE A 513 1.49 24.68 -17.17
C ILE A 513 2.42 24.43 -18.36
N GLU A 514 2.37 25.28 -19.40
CA GLU A 514 3.24 25.17 -20.58
C GLU A 514 4.74 25.23 -20.20
N LYS A 515 5.14 26.13 -19.31
CA LYS A 515 6.53 26.22 -18.82
C LYS A 515 6.92 25.04 -17.95
N TYR A 516 6.00 24.54 -17.13
CA TYR A 516 6.25 23.44 -16.20
C TYR A 516 6.50 22.12 -16.96
N PHE A 517 5.77 21.86 -18.04
CA PHE A 517 6.03 20.72 -18.92
C PHE A 517 7.41 20.78 -19.60
N LYS A 518 7.94 21.98 -19.88
CA LYS A 518 9.28 22.14 -20.48
C LYS A 518 10.40 21.89 -19.48
N ILE A 519 10.27 22.44 -18.27
CA ILE A 519 11.31 22.37 -17.24
C ILE A 519 10.64 22.18 -15.87
N PRO A 520 10.33 20.93 -15.49
CA PRO A 520 9.69 20.65 -14.21
C PRO A 520 10.67 20.83 -13.04
N TYR A 521 10.20 21.54 -12.01
CA TYR A 521 10.90 21.76 -10.76
C TYR A 521 10.07 21.29 -9.56
N SER A 522 10.71 21.11 -8.40
CA SER A 522 10.00 20.69 -7.20
C SER A 522 9.13 21.83 -6.66
N LEU A 523 7.83 21.57 -6.50
CA LEU A 523 6.88 22.49 -5.86
C LEU A 523 6.86 22.33 -4.33
N ARG A 524 7.29 21.17 -3.83
CA ARG A 524 7.36 20.84 -2.40
C ARG A 524 8.71 20.18 -2.12
N PRO A 525 9.67 20.88 -1.49
CA PRO A 525 11.01 20.34 -1.25
C PRO A 525 11.03 19.00 -0.49
N ILE A 526 10.03 18.76 0.36
CA ILE A 526 9.92 17.55 1.20
C ILE A 526 9.55 16.28 0.43
N LEU A 527 8.95 16.39 -0.77
CA LEU A 527 8.50 15.21 -1.52
C LEU A 527 9.66 14.58 -2.32
N PRO A 528 9.90 13.26 -2.18
CA PRO A 528 10.94 12.56 -2.93
C PRO A 528 10.57 12.37 -4.41
N GLU A 529 9.30 12.11 -4.71
CA GLU A 529 8.78 11.99 -6.06
C GLU A 529 8.62 13.37 -6.71
N ARG A 530 9.13 13.52 -7.93
CA ARG A 530 9.12 14.77 -8.69
C ARG A 530 8.69 14.48 -10.12
N MET A 531 8.01 15.44 -10.75
CA MET A 531 7.66 15.31 -12.16
C MET A 531 8.94 15.21 -13.01
N PRO A 532 9.11 14.14 -13.80
CA PRO A 532 10.28 13.95 -14.64
C PRO A 532 10.27 14.92 -15.82
N ASN A 533 11.45 15.31 -16.29
CA ASN A 533 11.55 15.98 -17.59
C ASN A 533 11.47 14.93 -18.71
N LEU A 534 10.33 14.86 -19.39
CA LEU A 534 10.10 13.92 -20.48
C LEU A 534 10.59 14.45 -21.85
N PHE A 535 11.13 15.67 -21.89
CA PHE A 535 11.62 16.35 -23.09
C PHE A 535 10.55 16.53 -24.18
N VAL A 536 9.29 16.65 -23.78
CA VAL A 536 8.14 16.82 -24.69
C VAL A 536 8.28 18.08 -25.55
N SER A 537 7.84 17.98 -26.80
CA SER A 537 7.89 19.09 -27.76
C SER A 537 6.81 20.14 -27.50
N ASP A 538 7.03 21.35 -28.00
CA ASP A 538 6.05 22.45 -27.92
C ASP A 538 4.69 22.09 -28.54
N ALA A 539 4.69 21.26 -29.58
CA ALA A 539 3.46 20.77 -30.20
C ALA A 539 2.69 19.83 -29.26
N GLU A 540 3.37 18.87 -28.63
CA GLU A 540 2.74 17.95 -27.66
C GLU A 540 2.23 18.71 -26.43
N ILE A 541 3.01 19.67 -25.92
CA ILE A 541 2.58 20.55 -24.81
C ILE A 541 1.29 21.28 -25.20
N LYS A 542 1.23 21.85 -26.41
CA LYS A 542 0.03 22.54 -26.89
C LYS A 542 -1.18 21.61 -26.95
N VAL A 543 -1.02 20.37 -27.40
CA VAL A 543 -2.09 19.36 -27.41
C VAL A 543 -2.58 19.07 -26.00
N MET A 544 -1.67 18.82 -25.07
CA MET A 544 -2.01 18.54 -23.67
C MET A 544 -2.76 19.70 -23.03
N VAL A 545 -2.20 20.91 -23.09
CA VAL A 545 -2.79 22.09 -22.45
C VAL A 545 -4.14 22.47 -23.08
N ASN A 546 -4.30 22.34 -24.40
CA ASN A 546 -5.58 22.57 -25.06
C ASN A 546 -6.66 21.57 -24.64
N TYR A 547 -6.29 20.32 -24.38
CA TYR A 547 -7.23 19.33 -23.84
C TYR A 547 -7.59 19.66 -22.39
N MET A 548 -6.59 19.98 -21.56
CA MET A 548 -6.81 20.35 -20.16
C MET A 548 -7.78 21.53 -20.04
N GLU A 549 -7.63 22.59 -20.83
CA GLU A 549 -8.55 23.75 -20.80
C GLU A 549 -9.98 23.47 -21.27
N LYS A 550 -10.22 22.31 -21.90
CA LYS A 550 -11.56 21.89 -22.33
C LYS A 550 -12.21 20.88 -21.40
N VAL A 551 -11.40 20.05 -20.74
CA VAL A 551 -11.88 18.86 -20.02
C VAL A 551 -11.55 18.95 -18.53
N PHE A 552 -10.41 19.52 -18.16
CA PHE A 552 -9.94 19.57 -16.76
C PHE A 552 -10.32 20.90 -16.09
N ILE A 553 -11.56 21.31 -16.32
CA ILE A 553 -12.15 22.55 -15.84
C ILE A 553 -13.38 22.26 -15.00
N ALA A 554 -13.64 23.14 -14.05
CA ALA A 554 -14.90 23.26 -13.35
C ALA A 554 -15.31 24.73 -13.32
N ASP A 555 -16.41 25.07 -13.98
CA ASP A 555 -16.93 26.43 -14.04
C ASP A 555 -17.31 26.95 -12.64
N SER A 556 -17.64 26.03 -11.73
CA SER A 556 -17.98 26.34 -10.33
C SER A 556 -16.84 26.95 -9.51
N VAL A 557 -15.60 26.91 -9.99
CA VAL A 557 -14.45 27.55 -9.32
C VAL A 557 -13.93 28.78 -10.05
N GLU A 558 -14.54 29.16 -11.17
CA GLU A 558 -14.17 30.36 -11.88
C GLU A 558 -14.67 31.60 -11.11
N ARG A 559 -13.76 32.54 -10.87
CA ARG A 559 -14.06 33.81 -10.20
C ARG A 559 -13.09 34.87 -10.68
N GLU A 560 -13.64 36.01 -11.08
CA GLU A 560 -12.85 37.22 -11.28
C GLU A 560 -12.55 37.86 -9.93
N VAL A 561 -11.27 38.15 -9.69
CA VAL A 561 -10.82 38.86 -8.48
C VAL A 561 -10.08 40.10 -8.94
N ARG A 562 -10.58 41.27 -8.54
CA ARG A 562 -9.94 42.55 -8.87
C ARG A 562 -8.78 42.79 -7.91
N VAL A 563 -7.60 43.04 -8.45
CA VAL A 563 -6.43 43.42 -7.64
C VAL A 563 -6.48 44.91 -7.34
N ASP A 564 -6.65 45.25 -6.06
CA ASP A 564 -6.54 46.61 -5.54
C ASP A 564 -5.59 46.65 -4.32
N GLN A 565 -5.08 47.85 -4.00
CA GLN A 565 -4.06 48.02 -2.97
C GLN A 565 -4.60 47.79 -1.56
N ASP A 566 -5.86 48.15 -1.30
CA ASP A 566 -6.46 48.05 0.03
C ASP A 566 -6.71 46.58 0.38
N SER A 567 -7.26 45.81 -0.57
CA SER A 567 -7.44 44.37 -0.45
C SER A 567 -6.10 43.63 -0.32
N MET A 568 -5.06 44.08 -1.02
CA MET A 568 -3.72 43.51 -0.90
C MET A 568 -3.13 43.73 0.50
N ALA A 569 -3.24 44.95 1.04
CA ALA A 569 -2.79 45.28 2.39
C ALA A 569 -3.56 44.47 3.44
N LYS A 570 -4.89 44.38 3.31
CA LYS A 570 -5.76 43.55 4.16
C LYS A 570 -5.34 42.07 4.09
N GLY A 571 -5.15 41.53 2.88
CA GLY A 571 -4.71 40.15 2.66
C GLY A 571 -3.37 39.84 3.31
N LYS A 572 -2.41 40.77 3.24
CA LYS A 572 -1.11 40.62 3.89
C LYS A 572 -1.24 40.53 5.41
N ILE A 573 -2.08 41.37 6.03
CA ILE A 573 -2.37 41.33 7.47
C ILE A 573 -3.03 40.00 7.84
N LEU A 574 -4.01 39.55 7.06
CA LEU A 574 -4.68 38.26 7.28
C LEU A 574 -3.69 37.09 7.22
N TYR A 575 -2.75 37.12 6.26
CA TYR A 575 -1.73 36.09 6.09
C TYR A 575 -0.79 36.00 7.30
N TYR A 576 -0.21 37.14 7.73
CA TYR A 576 0.82 37.15 8.77
C TYR A 576 0.28 37.17 10.20
N GLU A 577 -0.84 37.85 10.45
CA GLU A 577 -1.28 38.19 11.80
C GLU A 577 -2.49 37.37 12.25
N LYS A 578 -3.53 37.25 11.41
CA LYS A 578 -4.79 36.58 11.81
C LYS A 578 -4.72 35.07 11.67
N TYR A 579 -4.36 34.57 10.49
CA TYR A 579 -4.39 33.14 10.17
C TYR A 579 -3.03 32.46 10.30
N GLY A 580 -1.94 33.24 10.40
CA GLY A 580 -0.61 32.70 10.66
C GLY A 580 -0.09 31.76 9.56
N CYS A 581 -0.47 31.99 8.29
CA CYS A 581 -0.19 31.11 7.17
C CYS A 581 1.32 30.86 6.98
N GLN A 582 2.17 31.81 7.39
CA GLN A 582 3.63 31.69 7.39
C GLN A 582 4.16 30.57 8.30
N ALA A 583 3.38 30.09 9.26
CA ALA A 583 3.79 28.94 10.09
C ALA A 583 3.97 27.67 9.26
N CYS A 584 3.25 27.57 8.13
CA CYS A 584 3.31 26.41 7.23
C CYS A 584 3.88 26.74 5.85
N HIS A 585 3.71 27.96 5.33
CA HIS A 585 4.10 28.36 3.98
C HIS A 585 5.30 29.30 3.94
N GLN A 586 6.15 29.14 2.92
CA GLN A 586 7.29 30.02 2.67
C GLN A 586 6.95 31.15 1.68
N ILE A 587 7.45 32.35 1.99
CA ILE A 587 7.59 33.46 1.04
C ILE A 587 9.01 34.01 1.19
N ASN A 588 9.76 34.08 0.10
CA ASN A 588 11.17 34.46 0.03
C ASN A 588 12.04 33.66 1.02
N LEU A 589 11.84 32.34 1.04
CA LEU A 589 12.51 31.39 1.94
C LEU A 589 12.25 31.62 3.45
N LYS A 590 11.26 32.45 3.81
CA LYS A 590 10.85 32.71 5.20
C LYS A 590 9.50 32.06 5.50
N GLY A 591 9.40 31.37 6.63
CA GLY A 591 8.20 30.64 7.07
C GLY A 591 8.44 29.13 7.17
N GLY A 592 7.37 28.38 7.41
CA GLY A 592 7.38 26.91 7.50
C GLY A 592 7.49 26.24 6.14
N TYR A 593 7.98 24.99 6.11
CA TYR A 593 8.22 24.21 4.89
C TYR A 593 7.19 23.08 4.67
N VAL A 594 6.12 23.07 5.46
CA VAL A 594 5.07 22.05 5.42
C VAL A 594 4.17 22.23 4.20
N GLY A 595 3.74 23.47 3.94
CA GLY A 595 3.00 23.87 2.77
C GLY A 595 3.91 24.20 1.58
N PRO A 596 3.38 24.24 0.34
CA PRO A 596 4.14 24.71 -0.82
C PRO A 596 4.57 26.17 -0.67
N ALA A 597 5.71 26.51 -1.28
CA ALA A 597 6.18 27.89 -1.37
C ALA A 597 5.20 28.76 -2.18
N LEU A 598 4.97 29.99 -1.73
CA LEU A 598 3.97 30.91 -2.27
C LEU A 598 4.56 32.08 -3.07
N ASP A 599 5.89 32.18 -3.19
CA ASP A 599 6.63 33.24 -3.89
C ASP A 599 6.08 33.61 -5.27
N LYS A 600 5.54 32.62 -5.98
CA LYS A 600 5.02 32.75 -7.34
C LYS A 600 3.58 32.27 -7.47
N ALA A 601 2.81 32.32 -6.39
CA ALA A 601 1.43 31.86 -6.37
C ALA A 601 0.59 32.55 -7.45
N GLY A 602 0.72 33.87 -7.61
CA GLY A 602 0.03 34.67 -8.63
C GLY A 602 0.55 34.52 -10.06
N SER A 603 1.69 33.86 -10.27
CA SER A 603 2.17 33.43 -11.58
C SER A 603 1.75 32.00 -11.92
N ARG A 604 1.38 31.20 -10.91
CA ARG A 604 1.07 29.77 -11.02
C ARG A 604 -0.42 29.49 -11.03
N LEU A 605 -1.15 30.01 -10.05
CA LEU A 605 -2.55 29.67 -9.77
C LEU A 605 -3.50 30.72 -10.35
N LYS A 606 -4.74 30.29 -10.64
CA LYS A 606 -5.84 31.18 -10.98
C LYS A 606 -6.49 31.75 -9.70
N PRO A 607 -7.00 33.00 -9.73
CA PRO A 607 -7.56 33.63 -8.54
C PRO A 607 -8.78 32.88 -7.97
N GLY A 608 -9.69 32.42 -8.83
CA GLY A 608 -10.85 31.63 -8.38
C GLY A 608 -10.45 30.35 -7.65
N TRP A 609 -9.43 29.64 -8.14
CA TRP A 609 -8.89 28.48 -7.44
C TRP A 609 -8.37 28.82 -6.04
N ILE A 610 -7.55 29.88 -5.91
CA ILE A 610 -7.03 30.31 -4.61
C ILE A 610 -8.18 30.63 -3.65
N PHE A 611 -9.18 31.37 -4.11
CA PHE A 611 -10.34 31.73 -3.30
C PHE A 611 -11.07 30.49 -2.76
N HIS A 612 -11.43 29.56 -3.65
CA HIS A 612 -12.17 28.35 -3.25
C HIS A 612 -11.34 27.40 -2.40
N TRP A 613 -10.04 27.26 -2.71
CA TRP A 613 -9.12 26.47 -1.90
C TRP A 613 -9.02 27.00 -0.47
N LEU A 614 -8.91 28.32 -0.28
CA LEU A 614 -8.86 28.92 1.05
C LEU A 614 -10.16 28.72 1.84
N LYS A 615 -11.32 28.67 1.17
CA LYS A 615 -12.63 28.48 1.81
C LYS A 615 -12.82 27.06 2.35
N ASP A 616 -12.44 26.05 1.57
CA ASP A 616 -12.57 24.64 1.95
C ASP A 616 -11.57 23.76 1.16
N PRO A 617 -10.31 23.62 1.64
CA PRO A 617 -9.32 22.85 0.92
C PRO A 617 -9.65 21.34 0.95
N GLN A 618 -10.33 20.85 2.00
CA GLN A 618 -10.76 19.46 2.11
C GLN A 618 -11.84 19.07 1.10
N ALA A 619 -12.64 20.03 0.60
CA ALA A 619 -13.59 19.77 -0.47
C ALA A 619 -12.92 19.36 -1.79
N PHE A 620 -11.67 19.80 -2.02
CA PHE A 620 -10.88 19.45 -3.21
C PHE A 620 -9.92 18.28 -2.93
N LYS A 621 -9.31 18.28 -1.74
CA LYS A 621 -8.34 17.26 -1.32
C LYS A 621 -8.65 16.84 0.12
N PRO A 622 -9.49 15.81 0.36
CA PRO A 622 -9.95 15.42 1.69
C PRO A 622 -8.84 15.21 2.73
N GLU A 623 -7.68 14.72 2.30
CA GLU A 623 -6.51 14.41 3.10
C GLU A 623 -5.55 15.60 3.28
N THR A 624 -5.87 16.79 2.75
CA THR A 624 -5.03 17.97 2.92
C THR A 624 -4.99 18.40 4.39
N ILE A 625 -3.78 18.70 4.86
CA ILE A 625 -3.51 19.15 6.23
C ILE A 625 -3.78 20.64 6.43
N GLU A 626 -3.96 21.41 5.35
CA GLU A 626 -4.27 22.83 5.43
C GLU A 626 -5.65 23.00 6.09
N PRO A 627 -5.76 23.70 7.23
CA PRO A 627 -7.01 23.72 7.99
C PRO A 627 -8.09 24.53 7.28
N LYS A 628 -9.34 24.08 7.42
CA LYS A 628 -10.52 24.88 7.06
C LYS A 628 -10.69 26.02 8.08
N ASN A 629 -10.18 27.19 7.72
CA ASN A 629 -10.14 28.37 8.60
C ASN A 629 -11.48 29.13 8.71
N ASN A 630 -12.55 28.66 8.07
CA ASN A 630 -13.89 29.28 8.07
C ASN A 630 -13.87 30.78 7.70
N LEU A 631 -13.03 31.15 6.72
CA LEU A 631 -12.89 32.51 6.22
C LEU A 631 -14.22 33.09 5.70
N THR A 632 -14.44 34.39 5.92
CA THR A 632 -15.51 35.11 5.20
C THR A 632 -15.12 35.30 3.73
N ASP A 633 -16.08 35.60 2.86
CA ASP A 633 -15.79 35.82 1.44
C ASP A 633 -14.85 37.01 1.23
N GLU A 634 -15.04 38.10 1.97
CA GLU A 634 -14.15 39.26 1.92
C GLU A 634 -12.72 38.94 2.35
N GLU A 635 -12.54 38.07 3.33
CA GLU A 635 -11.22 37.67 3.82
C GLU A 635 -10.51 36.73 2.84
N ALA A 636 -11.25 35.76 2.30
CA ALA A 636 -10.73 34.86 1.27
C ALA A 636 -10.35 35.65 0.01
N GLU A 637 -11.13 36.66 -0.37
CA GLU A 637 -10.84 37.54 -1.51
C GLU A 637 -9.61 38.41 -1.25
N ALA A 638 -9.49 39.04 -0.09
CA ALA A 638 -8.32 39.83 0.28
C ALA A 638 -7.02 38.98 0.30
N LEU A 639 -7.07 37.77 0.89
CA LEU A 639 -5.96 36.81 0.84
C LEU A 639 -5.62 36.42 -0.60
N THR A 640 -6.64 36.17 -1.42
CA THR A 640 -6.45 35.86 -2.85
C THR A 640 -5.73 36.98 -3.57
N VAL A 641 -6.13 38.25 -3.37
CA VAL A 641 -5.47 39.42 -3.95
C VAL A 641 -3.99 39.50 -3.53
N PHE A 642 -3.70 39.28 -2.25
CA PHE A 642 -2.32 39.26 -1.74
C PHE A 642 -1.49 38.15 -2.41
N LEU A 643 -1.99 36.92 -2.47
CA LEU A 643 -1.30 35.79 -3.10
C LEU A 643 -1.12 36.00 -4.61
N MET A 644 -2.09 36.63 -5.27
CA MET A 644 -2.00 36.99 -6.69
C MET A 644 -0.94 38.07 -6.98
N SER A 645 -0.52 38.85 -5.97
CA SER A 645 0.58 39.80 -6.11
C SER A 645 1.97 39.14 -6.08
N LEU A 646 2.07 37.89 -5.63
CA LEU A 646 3.32 37.13 -5.54
C LEU A 646 3.61 36.48 -6.91
N LYS A 647 4.53 37.05 -7.71
CA LYS A 647 4.74 36.67 -9.11
C LYS A 647 6.16 36.25 -9.45
#